data_AF-A0A6P0T7E3-F1
#
_entry.id   AF-A0A6P0T7E3-F1
#
_cell.length_a   1.000
_cell.length_b   1.000
_cell.length_c   1.000
_cell.angle_alpha   90.00
_cell.angle_beta   90.00
_cell.angle_gamma   90.00
#
_symmetry.space_group_name_H-M   'P 1'
#
loop_
_entity.id
_entity.type
_entity.pdbx_description
1 polymer ?
#
loop_
_entity_poly.entity_id
_entity_poly.type
_entity_poly.pdbx_seq_one_letter_code
_entity_poly.pdbx_strand_id
1 'polypeptide(L)'
;MMVKNWTLGWVFSRRIPQSIAFLILLFPPSFSVFPRKFNYSPAPDFLTQCQQSDQGSADVSHTMQVLMKFVGTDDCEVAYNDLTQRTALDLSDRQLVDLSPLTFFTQLESLRLGQNQISDLQPLANLTQLQELYLLDNQITNLAPISSLHNLQTLYLDNNQVQDLSPIASLESLTIFFANFNQIRTLAPIDRLETLEQVYVAHNRIDDVEELRSLPQLTHLDLGHNRLNQVEVLRDSTDLIELDISGNRVTIVDNLSPLENLVVFNLQDNPLEQKTCPLFPATVCLFSDDAVDLYQLGTNQLEQGEFLAALATFQSALQVYQTNGDRLRQSDALDRIGNAYDALGEYANAFDVYQQSAIIRQQVGDRQGESETLTNLGITYIRIGQFEQAIASLEQAWALYQELGRGDRSWLRPEPRVGIILNNLALAYQKVENYSKSLEFAKQSLAQYRRGRDRQGEAIALNRVGQAYLDLGNLDKARLYLEKAQILTETQADIPGLAQSWHSLGNLAAQQGEMAIALQHYRQAQSLWRDLQQPAAEGNSLNAIGKLLLETEQLDQAIATLESVVSLWESLRPGLTDPDKISIADIQADTYKLLQRSLVAAGEPETALAVSERGRARAFTELLAHRLSLRGQALTAESSLGRLAAPSAAPPTVEQIRTIAQTQAATLVEYSLVDETLYIWVVQPTGAIHFRQKSLDGLALGEQIRANRLALGVPGRGVAVEPTGPGQPLQNPLHDLYQLLIEPIAPLLPTEPDHPVVIIPQGELFLVPFAALPDTPLSSSPELIDHHTLLFAPAISVVAQTNTPPLPPIGDASALVVGNPTMPLDPATGVVLTPLAGAEREALAIAPILDTTSLIGSDATKAAILEELGEVAIAHFATHGLLDDFGTDIPGALALAPTAVDSGFLTAAEIAELPLSAQLVVLSACDTGRGNITGDGVVGLSRSFLTAGVNHVVVSLWAVDDDSTAALMTEFYRQLQTEDNVAIALRHAMLATRSQYSRPSDWAAFTLFSQTVPSSSPDNLITLAPK
;
A
#
# COMPACT_ATOMS: atom_id res chain seq x y z
N MET A 1 53.82 37.69 20.18
CA MET A 1 55.04 38.12 20.91
C MET A 1 54.61 39.21 21.88
N MET A 2 54.44 38.86 23.15
CA MET A 2 55.33 39.28 24.25
C MET A 2 55.02 40.72 24.74
N VAL A 3 54.85 41.03 26.03
CA VAL A 3 55.11 40.27 27.26
C VAL A 3 54.75 41.10 28.52
N LYS A 4 54.33 40.36 29.56
CA LYS A 4 54.57 40.47 31.03
C LYS A 4 53.98 41.59 31.90
N ASN A 5 53.16 41.10 32.85
CA ASN A 5 53.34 41.01 34.31
C ASN A 5 53.86 42.21 35.10
N TRP A 6 53.14 42.55 36.19
CA TRP A 6 53.65 42.67 37.57
C TRP A 6 52.55 42.35 38.60
N THR A 7 52.97 42.10 39.83
CA THR A 7 52.45 41.22 40.91
C THR A 7 51.55 41.85 42.00
N LEU A 8 50.71 40.98 42.59
CA LEU A 8 50.23 40.85 43.99
C LEU A 8 49.89 42.08 44.89
N GLY A 9 48.66 42.03 45.44
CA GLY A 9 48.47 41.83 46.89
C GLY A 9 47.51 42.78 47.64
N TRP A 10 46.46 42.20 48.24
CA TRP A 10 45.92 42.38 49.62
C TRP A 10 44.38 42.40 49.73
N VAL A 11 43.90 41.77 50.81
CA VAL A 11 42.52 41.36 51.14
C VAL A 11 41.95 42.26 52.25
N PHE A 12 40.68 42.70 52.13
CA PHE A 12 39.57 42.53 53.11
C PHE A 12 38.41 43.54 52.90
N SER A 13 37.22 42.96 52.70
CA SER A 13 35.86 43.31 53.17
C SER A 13 35.30 44.75 53.26
N ARG A 14 34.03 44.81 52.81
CA ARG A 14 32.80 45.39 53.41
C ARG A 14 32.34 46.81 53.03
N ARG A 15 31.05 46.81 52.62
CA ARG A 15 29.94 47.77 52.83
C ARG A 15 29.60 48.83 51.76
N ILE A 16 28.37 48.62 51.24
CA ILE A 16 27.35 49.52 50.67
C ILE A 16 27.17 50.80 51.54
N PRO A 17 26.87 52.00 50.97
CA PRO A 17 25.48 52.48 50.84
C PRO A 17 25.12 53.36 49.61
N GLN A 18 23.94 53.06 49.03
CA GLN A 18 22.78 53.92 48.74
C GLN A 18 22.94 55.42 48.34
N SER A 19 22.27 55.82 47.24
CA SER A 19 21.10 56.75 47.20
C SER A 19 21.04 57.80 46.06
N ILE A 20 19.87 57.85 45.39
CA ILE A 20 19.01 59.03 45.09
C ILE A 20 19.21 59.85 43.78
N ALA A 21 18.24 59.65 42.85
CA ALA A 21 17.23 60.60 42.32
C ALA A 21 17.43 61.55 41.10
N PHE A 22 16.35 61.56 40.28
CA PHE A 22 15.68 62.66 39.54
C PHE A 22 16.34 63.23 38.25
N LEU A 23 15.66 63.74 37.20
CA LEU A 23 14.28 63.76 36.62
C LEU A 23 14.35 64.73 35.38
N ILE A 24 13.28 64.82 34.56
CA ILE A 24 12.89 65.93 33.62
C ILE A 24 13.35 65.75 32.15
N LEU A 25 12.50 65.35 31.18
CA LEU A 25 11.35 66.01 30.48
C LEU A 25 11.74 66.99 29.33
N LEU A 26 11.15 66.80 28.12
CA LEU A 26 10.27 67.75 27.36
C LEU A 26 10.31 67.61 25.80
N PHE A 27 9.18 67.14 25.24
CA PHE A 27 8.34 67.57 24.08
C PHE A 27 8.87 68.00 22.64
N PRO A 28 8.01 67.83 21.58
CA PRO A 28 8.31 67.79 20.12
C PRO A 28 7.95 69.11 19.36
N PRO A 29 8.01 69.28 18.00
CA PRO A 29 7.01 68.76 17.01
C PRO A 29 7.42 68.59 15.50
N SER A 30 6.60 67.80 14.76
CA SER A 30 6.14 67.88 13.34
C SER A 30 7.06 68.05 12.10
N PHE A 31 6.98 67.13 11.11
CA PHE A 31 6.55 67.31 9.69
C PHE A 31 6.67 66.01 8.86
N SER A 32 5.80 65.84 7.86
CA SER A 32 5.52 64.63 7.06
C SER A 32 6.17 64.59 5.67
N VAL A 33 6.80 63.46 5.27
CA VAL A 33 6.99 62.97 3.86
C VAL A 33 7.28 61.44 3.89
N PHE A 34 6.52 60.62 3.15
CA PHE A 34 6.86 59.22 2.78
C PHE A 34 7.52 59.20 1.37
N PRO A 35 8.25 58.16 0.92
CA PRO A 35 8.58 56.88 1.55
C PRO A 35 10.09 56.54 1.48
N ARG A 36 10.71 56.10 2.58
CA ARG A 36 12.00 55.41 2.52
C ARG A 36 12.26 54.70 3.84
N LYS A 37 12.51 53.39 3.73
CA LYS A 37 13.10 52.49 4.73
C LYS A 37 12.61 52.76 6.15
N PHE A 38 11.67 51.94 6.63
CA PHE A 38 11.63 51.69 8.06
C PHE A 38 12.94 50.98 8.43
N ASN A 39 13.98 51.78 8.69
CA ASN A 39 14.94 51.48 9.73
C ASN A 39 14.12 51.44 11.03
N TYR A 40 13.56 50.29 11.35
CA TYR A 40 13.47 49.96 12.76
C TYR A 40 14.92 49.79 13.20
N SER A 41 15.38 50.71 14.04
CA SER A 41 16.60 50.48 14.79
C SER A 41 16.30 49.23 15.62
N PRO A 42 16.96 48.09 15.37
CA PRO A 42 16.72 46.85 16.09
C PRO A 42 17.04 47.09 17.56
N ALA A 43 16.32 46.42 18.46
CA ALA A 43 16.70 46.42 19.87
C ALA A 43 18.18 45.98 19.94
N PRO A 44 19.08 46.78 20.55
CA PRO A 44 20.52 46.59 20.44
C PRO A 44 21.07 45.26 21.01
N ASP A 45 20.23 44.34 21.50
CA ASP A 45 20.66 43.06 22.07
C ASP A 45 20.46 41.83 21.17
N PHE A 46 19.40 41.68 20.36
CA PHE A 46 19.24 40.46 19.53
C PHE A 46 20.30 40.34 18.45
N LEU A 47 20.51 41.41 17.68
CA LEU A 47 21.57 41.43 16.65
C LEU A 47 22.95 41.32 17.28
N THR A 48 23.15 41.90 18.46
CA THR A 48 24.43 41.79 19.18
C THR A 48 24.65 40.36 19.67
N GLN A 49 23.64 39.69 20.24
CA GLN A 49 23.69 38.28 20.61
C GLN A 49 23.93 37.37 19.39
N CYS A 50 23.30 37.69 18.26
CA CYS A 50 23.46 36.94 17.01
C CYS A 50 24.86 37.11 16.41
N GLN A 51 25.39 38.34 16.39
CA GLN A 51 26.74 38.64 15.90
C GLN A 51 27.84 38.17 16.85
N GLN A 52 27.52 37.96 18.13
CA GLN A 52 28.42 37.48 19.18
C GLN A 52 28.14 36.03 19.57
N SER A 53 27.39 35.25 18.78
CA SER A 53 27.05 33.87 19.11
C SER A 53 28.29 32.99 19.34
N ASP A 54 29.44 33.33 18.76
CA ASP A 54 30.69 32.59 18.99
C ASP A 54 31.45 33.01 20.27
N GLN A 55 30.99 34.05 20.97
CA GLN A 55 31.62 34.59 22.20
C GLN A 55 30.67 34.63 23.42
N GLY A 56 29.40 34.26 23.26
CA GLY A 56 28.38 34.18 24.32
C GLY A 56 28.40 32.90 25.14
N SER A 57 27.42 32.71 26.03
CA SER A 57 27.21 31.41 26.69
C SER A 57 26.76 30.38 25.65
N ALA A 58 27.25 29.15 25.76
CA ALA A 58 26.93 28.09 24.80
C ALA A 58 25.42 27.89 24.61
N ASP A 59 24.64 28.09 25.68
CA ASP A 59 23.18 27.96 25.67
C ASP A 59 22.50 29.08 24.87
N VAL A 60 22.96 30.34 25.01
CA VAL A 60 22.44 31.47 24.20
C VAL A 60 22.81 31.27 22.73
N SER A 61 24.04 30.83 22.47
CA SER A 61 24.53 30.54 21.12
C SER A 61 23.72 29.43 20.45
N HIS A 62 23.39 28.37 21.19
CA HIS A 62 22.56 27.28 20.72
C HIS A 62 21.14 27.74 20.39
N THR A 63 20.50 28.50 21.29
CA THR A 63 19.17 29.08 21.03
C THR A 63 19.19 29.97 19.78
N MET A 64 20.24 30.76 19.60
CA MET A 64 20.41 31.58 18.40
C MET A 64 20.54 30.72 17.14
N GLN A 65 21.39 29.69 17.14
CA GLN A 65 21.53 28.77 16.00
C GLN A 65 20.21 28.09 15.63
N VAL A 66 19.42 27.70 16.64
CA VAL A 66 18.09 27.12 16.44
C VAL A 66 17.16 28.12 15.75
N LEU A 67 17.17 29.40 16.16
CA LEU A 67 16.37 30.46 15.53
C LEU A 67 16.82 30.74 14.09
N MET A 68 18.13 30.80 13.83
CA MET A 68 18.68 31.01 12.49
C MET A 68 18.30 29.86 11.55
N LYS A 69 18.42 28.62 12.02
CA LYS A 69 18.00 27.42 11.28
C LYS A 69 16.49 27.39 11.05
N PHE A 70 15.69 27.85 12.01
CA PHE A 70 14.24 27.92 11.88
C PHE A 70 13.82 28.88 10.75
N VAL A 71 14.48 30.04 10.64
CA VAL A 71 14.23 31.00 9.54
C VAL A 71 14.87 30.53 8.22
N GLY A 72 15.92 29.72 8.28
CA GLY A 72 16.66 29.25 7.10
C GLY A 72 17.67 30.27 6.59
N THR A 73 18.27 31.06 7.48
CA THR A 73 19.25 32.09 7.11
C THR A 73 20.38 32.20 8.13
N ASP A 74 21.58 32.54 7.66
CA ASP A 74 22.72 32.90 8.50
C ASP A 74 22.84 34.43 8.70
N ASP A 75 21.93 35.21 8.10
CA ASP A 75 21.89 36.67 8.24
C ASP A 75 21.00 37.10 9.42
N CYS A 76 21.63 37.65 10.46
CA CYS A 76 20.98 38.08 11.69
C CYS A 76 19.88 39.15 11.47
N GLU A 77 20.06 40.07 10.51
CA GLU A 77 19.05 41.10 10.23
C GLU A 77 17.83 40.51 9.53
N VAL A 78 18.03 39.54 8.63
CA VAL A 78 16.94 38.82 7.98
C VAL A 78 16.18 38.00 9.01
N ALA A 79 16.87 37.25 9.86
CA ALA A 79 16.26 36.46 10.93
C ALA A 79 15.45 37.33 11.91
N TYR A 80 16.00 38.47 12.35
CA TYR A 80 15.28 39.38 13.23
C TYR A 80 14.00 39.95 12.61
N ASN A 81 14.06 40.37 11.34
CA ASN A 81 12.90 40.92 10.65
C ASN A 81 11.81 39.88 10.42
N ASP A 82 12.17 38.63 10.13
CA ASP A 82 11.21 37.53 9.99
C ASP A 82 10.56 37.21 11.34
N LEU A 83 11.36 36.95 12.38
CA LEU A 83 10.87 36.54 13.70
C LEU A 83 10.01 37.61 14.39
N THR A 84 10.28 38.89 14.15
CA THR A 84 9.46 39.99 14.70
C THR A 84 8.08 40.16 14.05
N GLN A 85 7.85 39.52 12.90
CA GLN A 85 6.55 39.52 12.21
C GLN A 85 5.73 38.25 12.49
N ARG A 86 6.31 37.27 13.20
CA ARG A 86 5.62 36.03 13.52
C ARG A 86 4.71 36.21 14.72
N THR A 87 3.51 35.64 14.63
CA THR A 87 2.57 35.50 15.75
C THR A 87 2.67 34.14 16.41
N ALA A 88 3.28 33.15 15.77
CA ALA A 88 3.48 31.81 16.33
C ALA A 88 4.92 31.32 16.13
N LEU A 89 5.46 30.65 17.14
CA LEU A 89 6.81 30.09 17.10
C LEU A 89 6.87 28.73 17.81
N ASP A 90 7.38 27.70 17.10
CA ASP A 90 7.58 26.36 17.67
C ASP A 90 9.06 25.99 17.72
N LEU A 91 9.56 25.86 18.93
CA LEU A 91 10.94 25.53 19.28
C LEU A 91 11.00 24.29 20.19
N SER A 92 10.02 23.39 20.05
CA SER A 92 9.98 22.14 20.81
C SER A 92 11.03 21.13 20.34
N ASP A 93 11.55 20.30 21.26
CA ASP A 93 12.59 19.30 21.02
C ASP A 93 13.87 19.86 20.40
N ARG A 94 14.39 20.94 21.00
CA ARG A 94 15.59 21.63 20.51
C ARG A 94 16.71 21.71 21.54
N GLN A 95 16.59 21.03 22.68
CA GLN A 95 17.58 21.07 23.76
C GLN A 95 17.88 22.49 24.27
N LEU A 96 16.87 23.37 24.27
CA LEU A 96 17.01 24.75 24.72
C LEU A 96 17.16 24.82 26.24
N VAL A 97 18.05 25.69 26.71
CA VAL A 97 18.27 25.99 28.13
C VAL A 97 18.02 27.47 28.41
N ASP A 98 18.56 28.37 27.58
CA ASP A 98 18.47 29.83 27.76
C ASP A 98 17.54 30.45 26.71
N LEU A 99 16.48 31.11 27.17
CA LEU A 99 15.45 31.74 26.34
C LEU A 99 15.69 33.23 26.10
N SER A 100 16.79 33.81 26.57
CA SER A 100 17.04 35.26 26.46
C SER A 100 16.93 35.82 25.04
N PRO A 101 17.29 35.09 23.95
CA PRO A 101 17.06 35.58 22.59
C PRO A 101 15.58 35.81 22.22
N LEU A 102 14.63 35.20 22.94
CA LEU A 102 13.19 35.31 22.66
C LEU A 102 12.54 36.57 23.23
N THR A 103 13.21 37.26 24.16
CA THR A 103 12.67 38.42 24.92
C THR A 103 12.13 39.54 24.03
N PHE A 104 12.55 39.61 22.77
CA PHE A 104 12.27 40.70 21.84
C PHE A 104 11.04 40.48 20.95
N PHE A 105 10.52 39.25 20.88
CA PHE A 105 9.43 38.90 19.95
C PHE A 105 8.06 39.09 20.62
N THR A 106 7.79 40.32 21.07
CA THR A 106 6.60 40.66 21.88
C THR A 106 5.27 40.57 21.14
N GLN A 107 5.28 40.31 19.82
CA GLN A 107 4.09 40.12 18.99
C GLN A 107 3.60 38.66 18.99
N LEU A 108 4.33 37.74 19.62
CA LEU A 108 3.95 36.34 19.67
C LEU A 108 2.64 36.17 20.44
N GLU A 109 1.70 35.47 19.80
CA GLU A 109 0.42 35.01 20.33
C GLU A 109 0.49 33.53 20.73
N SER A 110 1.32 32.72 20.07
CA SER A 110 1.52 31.30 20.40
C SER A 110 3.01 30.94 20.47
N LEU A 111 3.44 30.31 21.56
CA LEU A 111 4.83 29.90 21.75
C LEU A 111 4.91 28.46 22.28
N ARG A 112 5.57 27.59 21.51
CA ARG A 112 5.80 26.19 21.86
C ARG A 112 7.27 25.93 22.20
N LEU A 113 7.51 25.44 23.41
CA LEU A 113 8.82 25.24 24.01
C LEU A 113 8.93 23.85 24.68
N GLY A 114 8.11 22.89 24.26
CA GLY A 114 8.07 21.56 24.86
C GLY A 114 9.36 20.75 24.66
N GLN A 115 9.64 19.77 25.51
CA GLN A 115 10.79 18.83 25.37
C GLN A 115 12.14 19.55 25.29
N ASN A 116 12.40 20.43 26.24
CA ASN A 116 13.64 21.18 26.34
C ASN A 116 14.26 21.02 27.75
N GLN A 117 15.23 21.85 28.10
CA GLN A 117 15.91 21.85 29.40
C GLN A 117 15.72 23.20 30.11
N ILE A 118 14.56 23.83 29.89
CA ILE A 118 14.25 25.18 30.38
C ILE A 118 13.92 25.13 31.88
N SER A 119 14.51 26.03 32.65
CA SER A 119 14.17 26.25 34.06
C SER A 119 13.86 27.71 34.41
N ASP A 120 14.32 28.66 33.59
CA ASP A 120 14.09 30.10 33.78
C ASP A 120 13.13 30.65 32.73
N LEU A 121 12.00 31.20 33.20
CA LEU A 121 10.97 31.82 32.36
C LEU A 121 11.07 33.36 32.29
N GLN A 122 12.06 33.98 32.96
CA GLN A 122 12.22 35.45 32.94
C GLN A 122 12.21 36.08 31.54
N PRO A 123 12.83 35.48 30.51
CA PRO A 123 12.78 36.00 29.15
C PRO A 123 11.36 36.15 28.56
N LEU A 124 10.38 35.40 29.08
CA LEU A 124 9.01 35.41 28.57
C LEU A 124 8.13 36.49 29.20
N ALA A 125 8.57 37.14 30.29
CA ALA A 125 7.73 37.99 31.14
C ALA A 125 7.07 39.18 30.41
N ASN A 126 7.68 39.65 29.32
CA ASN A 126 7.20 40.79 28.54
C ASN A 126 6.48 40.39 27.25
N LEU A 127 6.26 39.10 26.98
CA LEU A 127 5.54 38.61 25.80
C LEU A 127 4.02 38.66 26.04
N THR A 128 3.51 39.83 26.40
CA THR A 128 2.15 40.00 26.92
C THR A 128 1.03 39.75 25.89
N GLN A 129 1.37 39.54 24.61
CA GLN A 129 0.41 39.16 23.58
C GLN A 129 0.15 37.65 23.52
N LEU A 130 0.91 36.84 24.28
CA LEU A 130 0.74 35.39 24.30
C LEU A 130 -0.66 35.01 24.76
N GLN A 131 -1.32 34.22 23.92
CA GLN A 131 -2.58 33.53 24.14
C GLN A 131 -2.34 32.04 24.41
N GLU A 132 -1.31 31.45 23.80
CA GLU A 132 -0.94 30.05 24.00
C GLU A 132 0.53 29.89 24.39
N LEU A 133 0.80 29.12 25.45
CA LEU A 133 2.15 28.84 25.92
C LEU A 133 2.31 27.36 26.27
N TYR A 134 3.18 26.66 25.54
CA TYR A 134 3.45 25.24 25.74
C TYR A 134 4.85 25.03 26.32
N LEU A 135 4.94 24.49 27.53
CA LEU A 135 6.16 24.32 28.32
C LEU A 135 6.34 22.89 28.85
N LEU A 136 5.65 21.90 28.26
CA LEU A 136 5.74 20.50 28.68
C LEU A 136 7.17 19.94 28.62
N ASP A 137 7.50 18.94 29.43
CA ASP A 137 8.79 18.24 29.44
C ASP A 137 9.99 19.19 29.58
N ASN A 138 10.03 19.91 30.71
CA ASN A 138 11.09 20.87 31.03
C ASN A 138 11.52 20.73 32.52
N GLN A 139 12.28 21.70 33.04
CA GLN A 139 12.80 21.72 34.41
C GLN A 139 12.24 22.90 35.22
N ILE A 140 11.01 23.32 34.93
CA ILE A 140 10.40 24.53 35.48
C ILE A 140 9.93 24.29 36.92
N THR A 141 10.28 25.22 37.80
CA THR A 141 9.82 25.23 39.21
C THR A 141 9.12 26.54 39.60
N ASN A 142 9.39 27.63 38.89
CA ASN A 142 8.95 28.99 39.24
C ASN A 142 8.15 29.62 38.10
N LEU A 143 6.87 29.91 38.36
CA LEU A 143 5.95 30.54 37.41
C LEU A 143 5.85 32.06 37.56
N ALA A 144 6.53 32.68 38.54
CA ALA A 144 6.49 34.13 38.75
C ALA A 144 6.69 34.98 37.48
N PRO A 145 7.58 34.61 36.53
CA PRO A 145 7.77 35.41 35.32
C PRO A 145 6.55 35.50 34.40
N ILE A 146 5.65 34.51 34.41
CA ILE A 146 4.50 34.49 33.50
C ILE A 146 3.24 35.13 34.09
N SER A 147 3.30 35.67 35.33
CA SER A 147 2.12 36.25 36.00
C SER A 147 1.57 37.50 35.31
N SER A 148 2.37 38.16 34.46
CA SER A 148 2.01 39.34 33.67
C SER A 148 1.34 39.02 32.33
N LEU A 149 1.23 37.74 31.94
CA LEU A 149 0.70 37.31 30.65
C LEU A 149 -0.84 37.22 30.65
N HIS A 150 -1.52 38.33 30.97
CA HIS A 150 -2.97 38.34 31.23
C HIS A 150 -3.86 37.91 30.04
N ASN A 151 -3.32 37.87 28.82
CA ASN A 151 -4.03 37.41 27.61
C ASN A 151 -3.96 35.89 27.40
N LEU A 152 -3.23 35.16 28.25
CA LEU A 152 -3.01 33.74 28.10
C LEU A 152 -4.33 32.98 28.30
N GLN A 153 -4.73 32.24 27.27
CA GLN A 153 -5.91 31.37 27.23
C GLN A 153 -5.52 29.91 27.47
N THR A 154 -4.35 29.50 26.98
CA THR A 154 -3.88 28.12 27.04
C THR A 154 -2.48 28.03 27.64
N LEU A 155 -2.32 27.23 28.70
CA LEU A 155 -1.04 26.99 29.36
C LEU A 155 -0.79 25.48 29.56
N TYR A 156 0.28 24.95 28.96
CA TYR A 156 0.74 23.58 29.17
C TYR A 156 2.04 23.53 29.97
N LEU A 157 2.04 22.81 31.08
CA LEU A 157 3.15 22.68 32.04
C LEU A 157 3.44 21.21 32.40
N ASP A 158 2.92 20.26 31.65
CA ASP A 158 3.08 18.83 31.92
C ASP A 158 4.55 18.40 32.08
N ASN A 159 4.81 17.45 32.97
CA ASN A 159 6.16 16.91 33.24
C ASN A 159 7.20 18.00 33.56
N ASN A 160 6.94 18.74 34.63
CA ASN A 160 7.83 19.75 35.21
C ASN A 160 7.98 19.52 36.73
N GLN A 161 8.46 20.52 37.47
CA GLN A 161 8.66 20.45 38.91
C GLN A 161 7.91 21.56 39.66
N VAL A 162 6.79 22.03 39.09
CA VAL A 162 5.97 23.13 39.63
C VAL A 162 5.29 22.68 40.93
N GLN A 163 5.30 23.57 41.92
CA GLN A 163 4.63 23.37 43.21
C GLN A 163 3.65 24.50 43.56
N ASP A 164 3.98 25.73 43.18
CA ASP A 164 3.25 26.94 43.54
C ASP A 164 2.52 27.51 42.32
N LEU A 165 1.18 27.53 42.39
CA LEU A 165 0.31 28.09 41.36
C LEU A 165 -0.07 29.57 41.64
N SER A 166 0.37 30.16 42.75
CA SER A 166 0.07 31.57 43.08
C SER A 166 0.37 32.55 41.93
N PRO A 167 1.45 32.37 41.13
CA PRO A 167 1.72 33.25 40.00
C PRO A 167 0.69 33.24 38.88
N ILE A 168 -0.08 32.16 38.71
CA ILE A 168 -1.08 32.07 37.63
C ILE A 168 -2.47 32.56 38.06
N ALA A 169 -2.65 32.90 39.34
CA ALA A 169 -3.91 33.40 39.88
C ALA A 169 -4.40 34.72 39.24
N SER A 170 -3.51 35.46 38.57
CA SER A 170 -3.81 36.70 37.87
C SER A 170 -4.05 36.54 36.36
N LEU A 171 -4.10 35.30 35.85
CA LEU A 171 -4.31 34.99 34.44
C LEU A 171 -5.80 34.79 34.15
N GLU A 172 -6.57 35.87 34.29
CA GLU A 172 -8.05 35.87 34.25
C GLU A 172 -8.66 35.44 32.90
N SER A 173 -7.84 35.32 31.82
CA SER A 173 -8.29 34.87 30.50
C SER A 173 -8.09 33.37 30.27
N LEU A 174 -7.52 32.64 31.23
CA LEU A 174 -7.13 31.24 31.05
C LEU A 174 -8.35 30.33 30.94
N THR A 175 -8.45 29.58 29.85
CA THR A 175 -9.53 28.62 29.58
C THR A 175 -9.03 27.18 29.68
N ILE A 176 -7.78 26.93 29.29
CA ILE A 176 -7.17 25.60 29.24
C ILE A 176 -5.88 25.58 30.05
N PHE A 177 -5.81 24.68 31.04
CA PHE A 177 -4.67 24.52 31.92
C PHE A 177 -4.25 23.06 32.07
N PHE A 178 -3.06 22.73 31.59
CA PHE A 178 -2.42 21.41 31.71
C PHE A 178 -1.19 21.52 32.63
N ALA A 179 -1.11 20.73 33.68
CA ALA A 179 0.02 20.64 34.60
C ALA A 179 0.18 19.24 35.21
N ASN A 180 -0.02 18.20 34.39
CA ASN A 180 0.19 16.81 34.77
C ASN A 180 1.65 16.55 35.17
N PHE A 181 1.91 15.52 35.99
CA PHE A 181 3.27 15.12 36.38
C PHE A 181 4.11 16.26 36.98
N ASN A 182 3.55 16.97 37.95
CA ASN A 182 4.21 18.04 38.69
C ASN A 182 4.26 17.71 40.20
N GLN A 183 4.41 18.72 41.06
CA GLN A 183 4.47 18.55 42.50
C GLN A 183 3.43 19.43 43.24
N ILE A 184 2.34 19.81 42.55
CA ILE A 184 1.28 20.68 43.04
C ILE A 184 0.54 20.00 44.20
N ARG A 185 0.17 20.80 45.21
CA ARG A 185 -0.53 20.32 46.42
C ARG A 185 -1.92 20.91 46.63
N THR A 186 -2.18 22.10 46.08
CA THR A 186 -3.45 22.81 46.29
C THR A 186 -3.82 23.56 45.01
N LEU A 187 -5.12 23.60 44.74
CA LEU A 187 -5.72 24.33 43.61
C LEU A 187 -6.27 25.69 44.04
N ALA A 188 -6.10 26.09 45.31
CA ALA A 188 -6.60 27.38 45.79
C ALA A 188 -6.20 28.59 44.94
N PRO A 189 -5.00 28.68 44.33
CA PRO A 189 -4.66 29.80 43.45
C PRO A 189 -5.48 29.91 42.16
N ILE A 190 -6.17 28.86 41.71
CA ILE A 190 -6.97 28.88 40.48
C ILE A 190 -8.48 29.04 40.74
N ASP A 191 -8.90 29.17 42.01
CA ASP A 191 -10.30 29.20 42.45
C ASP A 191 -11.16 30.35 41.88
N ARG A 192 -10.50 31.41 41.39
CA ARG A 192 -11.09 32.64 40.84
C ARG A 192 -10.93 32.80 39.33
N LEU A 193 -10.34 31.82 38.65
CA LEU A 193 -10.19 31.85 37.20
C LEU A 193 -11.50 31.38 36.55
N GLU A 194 -12.53 32.23 36.61
CA GLU A 194 -13.91 31.88 36.22
C GLU A 194 -14.08 31.44 34.75
N THR A 195 -13.08 31.71 33.89
CA THR A 195 -13.04 31.31 32.48
C THR A 195 -12.48 29.91 32.25
N LEU A 196 -12.00 29.20 33.28
CA LEU A 196 -11.43 27.87 33.11
C LEU A 196 -12.49 26.86 32.68
N GLU A 197 -12.26 26.26 31.51
CA GLU A 197 -13.09 25.21 30.93
C GLU A 197 -12.44 23.83 31.08
N GLN A 198 -11.11 23.76 31.01
CA GLN A 198 -10.36 22.51 31.02
C GLN A 198 -9.17 22.58 31.98
N VAL A 199 -9.11 21.64 32.92
CA VAL A 199 -8.05 21.55 33.92
C VAL A 199 -7.52 20.11 34.00
N TYR A 200 -6.26 19.92 33.65
CA TYR A 200 -5.57 18.63 33.72
C TYR A 200 -4.39 18.72 34.69
N VAL A 201 -4.48 18.07 35.84
CA VAL A 201 -3.50 18.12 36.93
C VAL A 201 -3.20 16.73 37.51
N ALA A 202 -3.24 15.71 36.67
CA ALA A 202 -2.92 14.33 37.03
C ALA A 202 -1.48 14.16 37.53
N HIS A 203 -1.20 13.09 38.28
CA HIS A 203 0.12 12.75 38.80
C HIS A 203 0.78 13.88 39.63
N ASN A 204 0.00 14.50 40.51
CA ASN A 204 0.46 15.54 41.44
C ASN A 204 0.36 15.04 42.90
N ARG A 205 0.22 15.96 43.86
CA ARG A 205 0.08 15.67 45.30
C ARG A 205 -1.12 16.38 45.92
N ILE A 206 -2.16 16.64 45.12
CA ILE A 206 -3.39 17.34 45.53
C ILE A 206 -4.22 16.40 46.42
N ASP A 207 -4.67 16.89 47.57
CA ASP A 207 -5.47 16.12 48.53
C ASP A 207 -6.86 16.71 48.82
N ASP A 208 -7.14 17.91 48.30
CA ASP A 208 -8.43 18.59 48.40
C ASP A 208 -8.78 19.30 47.07
N VAL A 209 -10.08 19.40 46.77
CA VAL A 209 -10.66 20.05 45.59
C VAL A 209 -11.80 21.00 45.95
N GLU A 210 -11.97 21.38 47.23
CA GLU A 210 -13.04 22.29 47.66
C GLU A 210 -13.02 23.61 46.89
N GLU A 211 -11.83 24.07 46.46
CA GLU A 211 -11.64 25.29 45.72
C GLU A 211 -12.16 25.25 44.27
N LEU A 212 -12.52 24.07 43.74
CA LEU A 212 -13.14 23.95 42.41
C LEU A 212 -14.64 24.26 42.40
N ARG A 213 -15.30 24.41 43.56
CA ARG A 213 -16.74 24.75 43.64
C ARG A 213 -17.09 26.05 42.91
N SER A 214 -16.14 26.98 42.83
CA SER A 214 -16.34 28.33 42.29
C SER A 214 -16.00 28.49 40.81
N LEU A 215 -15.74 27.40 40.07
CA LEU A 215 -15.43 27.45 38.64
C LEU A 215 -16.65 27.05 37.80
N PRO A 216 -17.44 28.02 37.29
CA PRO A 216 -18.74 27.74 36.69
C PRO A 216 -18.68 27.21 35.25
N GLN A 217 -17.52 27.25 34.58
CA GLN A 217 -17.38 26.89 33.16
C GLN A 217 -16.65 25.55 32.94
N LEU A 218 -16.34 24.82 34.01
CA LEU A 218 -15.51 23.63 33.93
C LEU A 218 -16.25 22.49 33.21
N THR A 219 -15.69 22.03 32.09
CA THR A 219 -16.21 20.95 31.26
C THR A 219 -15.32 19.72 31.26
N HIS A 220 -14.00 19.87 31.43
CA HIS A 220 -13.05 18.76 31.50
C HIS A 220 -12.16 18.90 32.73
N LEU A 221 -12.10 17.86 33.54
CA LEU A 221 -11.32 17.85 34.78
C LEU A 221 -10.57 16.53 34.94
N ASP A 222 -9.25 16.57 34.87
CA ASP A 222 -8.39 15.43 35.16
C ASP A 222 -7.58 15.66 36.46
N LEU A 223 -7.90 14.84 37.45
CA LEU A 223 -7.31 14.77 38.78
C LEU A 223 -6.62 13.42 39.03
N GLY A 224 -6.35 12.64 37.98
CA GLY A 224 -5.78 11.29 38.06
C GLY A 224 -4.50 11.21 38.91
N HIS A 225 -4.26 10.09 39.57
CA HIS A 225 -3.06 9.80 40.35
C HIS A 225 -2.63 10.91 41.35
N ASN A 226 -3.59 11.44 42.12
CA ASN A 226 -3.37 12.40 43.20
C ASN A 226 -3.51 11.73 44.59
N ARG A 227 -3.97 12.48 45.60
CA ARG A 227 -4.16 11.99 46.99
C ARG A 227 -5.56 12.26 47.53
N LEU A 228 -6.53 12.51 46.63
CA LEU A 228 -7.90 12.85 46.99
C LEU A 228 -8.56 11.70 47.74
N ASN A 229 -9.28 12.02 48.82
CA ASN A 229 -10.11 11.06 49.56
C ASN A 229 -11.60 11.44 49.56
N GLN A 230 -11.92 12.69 49.21
CA GLN A 230 -13.26 13.24 49.13
C GLN A 230 -13.39 14.02 47.83
N VAL A 231 -14.51 13.81 47.13
CA VAL A 231 -14.82 14.47 45.86
C VAL A 231 -16.25 15.01 45.82
N GLU A 232 -16.97 15.01 46.96
CA GLU A 232 -18.38 15.43 47.05
C GLU A 232 -18.63 16.83 46.47
N VAL A 233 -17.66 17.72 46.65
CA VAL A 233 -17.73 19.11 46.18
C VAL A 233 -17.92 19.21 44.66
N LEU A 234 -17.44 18.22 43.90
CA LEU A 234 -17.58 18.20 42.43
C LEU A 234 -19.03 18.01 41.99
N ARG A 235 -19.95 17.58 42.86
CA ARG A 235 -21.38 17.41 42.51
C ARG A 235 -22.04 18.70 42.01
N ASP A 236 -21.47 19.85 42.38
CA ASP A 236 -22.00 21.17 42.03
C ASP A 236 -21.52 21.61 40.63
N SER A 237 -20.54 20.92 40.02
CA SER A 237 -19.96 21.20 38.69
C SER A 237 -20.72 20.47 37.56
N THR A 238 -22.01 20.75 37.41
CA THR A 238 -22.92 19.98 36.54
C THR A 238 -22.62 20.06 35.04
N ASP A 239 -21.79 21.01 34.60
CA ASP A 239 -21.41 21.17 33.19
C ASP A 239 -20.20 20.31 32.78
N LEU A 240 -19.65 19.51 33.70
CA LEU A 240 -18.60 18.54 33.39
C LEU A 240 -19.07 17.50 32.36
N ILE A 241 -18.25 17.33 31.33
CA ILE A 241 -18.36 16.35 30.25
C ILE A 241 -17.38 15.19 30.50
N GLU A 242 -16.19 15.50 31.02
CA GLU A 242 -15.16 14.52 31.37
C GLU A 242 -14.62 14.76 32.78
N LEU A 243 -14.56 13.68 33.56
CA LEU A 243 -13.98 13.69 34.89
C LEU A 243 -13.08 12.47 35.07
N ASP A 244 -11.79 12.70 35.28
CA ASP A 244 -10.84 11.67 35.68
C ASP A 244 -10.43 11.87 37.13
N ILE A 245 -10.74 10.91 38.00
CA ILE A 245 -10.25 10.89 39.39
C ILE A 245 -9.47 9.60 39.68
N SER A 246 -8.99 8.91 38.65
CA SER A 246 -8.31 7.63 38.76
C SER A 246 -7.10 7.68 39.69
N GLY A 247 -6.66 6.56 40.26
CA GLY A 247 -5.42 6.48 41.04
C GLY A 247 -5.38 7.32 42.33
N ASN A 248 -6.55 7.69 42.87
CA ASN A 248 -6.69 8.45 44.11
C ASN A 248 -6.98 7.53 45.32
N ARG A 249 -7.51 8.09 46.41
CA ARG A 249 -7.91 7.40 47.64
C ARG A 249 -9.40 7.56 47.94
N VAL A 250 -10.21 7.77 46.90
CA VAL A 250 -11.65 7.99 47.00
C VAL A 250 -12.34 6.66 47.33
N THR A 251 -13.24 6.67 48.30
CA THR A 251 -13.96 5.46 48.74
C THR A 251 -15.44 5.46 48.37
N ILE A 252 -16.03 6.64 48.11
CA ILE A 252 -17.48 6.82 47.87
C ILE A 252 -17.66 7.87 46.76
N VAL A 253 -18.55 7.59 45.80
CA VAL A 253 -18.90 8.51 44.69
C VAL A 253 -20.41 8.66 44.47
N ASP A 254 -21.26 8.03 45.28
CA ASP A 254 -22.74 8.02 45.12
C ASP A 254 -23.38 9.42 45.09
N ASN A 255 -22.73 10.37 45.75
CA ASN A 255 -23.13 11.77 45.83
C ASN A 255 -22.85 12.58 44.56
N LEU A 256 -22.18 12.00 43.56
CA LEU A 256 -21.90 12.62 42.26
C LEU A 256 -22.96 12.34 41.19
N SER A 257 -24.08 11.71 41.57
CA SER A 257 -25.24 11.51 40.68
C SER A 257 -25.78 12.75 39.95
N PRO A 258 -25.64 14.00 40.45
CA PRO A 258 -26.04 15.20 39.69
C PRO A 258 -25.22 15.49 38.42
N LEU A 259 -24.08 14.83 38.20
CA LEU A 259 -23.19 15.05 37.04
C LEU A 259 -23.68 14.32 35.78
N GLU A 260 -24.93 14.56 35.39
CA GLU A 260 -25.62 13.84 34.31
C GLU A 260 -25.03 14.09 32.90
N ASN A 261 -24.23 15.15 32.72
CA ASN A 261 -23.59 15.50 31.45
C ASN A 261 -22.28 14.74 31.19
N LEU A 262 -21.77 13.98 32.17
CA LEU A 262 -20.54 13.22 32.01
C LEU A 262 -20.70 12.15 30.94
N VAL A 263 -19.81 12.19 29.96
CA VAL A 263 -19.64 11.15 28.94
C VAL A 263 -18.57 10.16 29.37
N VAL A 264 -17.55 10.65 30.10
CA VAL A 264 -16.46 9.84 30.64
C VAL A 264 -16.26 10.18 32.12
N PHE A 265 -16.34 9.17 32.98
CA PHE A 265 -16.03 9.27 34.40
C PHE A 265 -15.02 8.19 34.79
N ASN A 266 -13.74 8.54 34.81
CA ASN A 266 -12.67 7.59 35.13
C ASN A 266 -12.49 7.43 36.65
N LEU A 267 -12.84 6.25 37.15
CA LEU A 267 -12.81 5.85 38.56
C LEU A 267 -11.71 4.82 38.87
N GLN A 268 -10.85 4.52 37.89
CA GLN A 268 -9.83 3.48 37.99
C GLN A 268 -8.92 3.67 39.22
N ASP A 269 -8.36 2.59 39.76
CA ASP A 269 -7.36 2.62 40.83
C ASP A 269 -7.74 3.39 42.12
N ASN A 270 -9.03 3.52 42.43
CA ASN A 270 -9.55 4.03 43.70
C ASN A 270 -10.05 2.89 44.62
N PRO A 271 -9.88 3.00 45.95
CA PRO A 271 -10.39 2.03 46.92
C PRO A 271 -11.90 2.19 47.19
N LEU A 272 -12.72 2.16 46.16
CA LEU A 272 -14.18 2.33 46.26
C LEU A 272 -14.83 1.20 47.07
N GLU A 273 -15.72 1.57 48.01
CA GLU A 273 -16.48 0.60 48.82
C GLU A 273 -17.48 -0.19 47.97
N GLN A 274 -18.03 0.42 46.92
CA GLN A 274 -18.93 -0.19 45.94
C GLN A 274 -18.56 0.28 44.53
N LYS A 275 -18.37 -0.68 43.60
CA LYS A 275 -18.11 -0.40 42.17
C LYS A 275 -19.44 -0.27 41.41
N THR A 276 -20.27 0.68 41.79
CA THR A 276 -21.53 1.01 41.11
C THR A 276 -21.45 2.40 40.53
N CYS A 277 -21.78 2.55 39.25
CA CYS A 277 -21.81 3.87 38.61
C CYS A 277 -22.98 4.68 39.15
N PRO A 278 -22.76 5.89 39.71
CA PRO A 278 -23.85 6.75 40.18
C PRO A 278 -24.61 7.45 39.04
N LEU A 279 -24.19 7.25 37.79
CA LEU A 279 -24.68 7.93 36.58
C LEU A 279 -25.34 6.96 35.61
N PHE A 280 -26.16 7.50 34.71
CA PHE A 280 -26.83 6.74 33.64
C PHE A 280 -26.47 7.31 32.26
N PRO A 281 -26.05 6.48 31.28
CA PRO A 281 -25.87 5.03 31.39
C PRO A 281 -24.65 4.65 32.24
N ALA A 282 -24.68 3.46 32.86
CA ALA A 282 -23.60 3.00 33.74
C ALA A 282 -22.23 2.87 33.04
N THR A 283 -22.21 2.83 31.70
CA THR A 283 -21.01 2.79 30.86
C THR A 283 -20.18 4.08 30.90
N VAL A 284 -20.73 5.16 31.46
CA VAL A 284 -19.99 6.42 31.69
C VAL A 284 -18.84 6.21 32.68
N CYS A 285 -19.01 5.32 33.67
CA CYS A 285 -17.99 5.06 34.68
C CYS A 285 -16.98 3.99 34.24
N LEU A 286 -15.69 4.31 34.24
CA LEU A 286 -14.59 3.39 33.94
C LEU A 286 -13.96 2.86 35.23
N PHE A 287 -13.92 1.54 35.43
CA PHE A 287 -13.27 0.90 36.58
C PHE A 287 -11.99 0.15 36.15
N SER A 288 -11.07 -0.13 37.09
CA SER A 288 -9.66 -0.51 36.82
C SER A 288 -9.43 -1.77 35.98
N ASP A 289 -10.47 -2.58 35.75
CA ASP A 289 -10.32 -3.95 35.27
C ASP A 289 -10.90 -4.16 33.85
N ASP A 290 -11.72 -3.24 33.31
CA ASP A 290 -12.54 -3.53 32.12
C ASP A 290 -11.73 -3.69 30.81
N ALA A 291 -10.73 -2.84 30.53
CA ALA A 291 -9.99 -2.90 29.25
C ALA A 291 -9.01 -4.09 29.16
N VAL A 292 -8.36 -4.43 30.27
CA VAL A 292 -7.46 -5.58 30.35
C VAL A 292 -8.27 -6.87 30.30
N ASP A 293 -9.42 -6.90 30.98
CA ASP A 293 -10.34 -8.05 30.92
C ASP A 293 -10.94 -8.21 29.52
N LEU A 294 -11.29 -7.12 28.83
CA LEU A 294 -11.70 -7.15 27.41
C LEU A 294 -10.56 -7.68 26.53
N TYR A 295 -9.33 -7.20 26.71
CA TYR A 295 -8.19 -7.68 25.91
C TYR A 295 -7.91 -9.18 26.15
N GLN A 296 -8.01 -9.65 27.40
CA GLN A 296 -7.88 -11.08 27.74
C GLN A 296 -9.04 -11.91 27.17
N LEU A 297 -10.27 -11.41 27.28
CA LEU A 297 -11.46 -12.04 26.69
C LEU A 297 -11.32 -12.17 25.17
N GLY A 298 -10.93 -11.09 24.49
CA GLY A 298 -10.67 -11.09 23.05
C GLY A 298 -9.57 -12.09 22.67
N THR A 299 -8.52 -12.20 23.49
CA THR A 299 -7.43 -13.17 23.25
C THR A 299 -7.94 -14.61 23.35
N ASN A 300 -8.75 -14.92 24.38
CA ASN A 300 -9.36 -16.23 24.54
C ASN A 300 -10.34 -16.54 23.39
N GLN A 301 -11.12 -15.56 22.94
CA GLN A 301 -12.02 -15.71 21.79
C GLN A 301 -11.24 -15.99 20.50
N LEU A 302 -10.13 -15.28 20.28
CA LEU A 302 -9.25 -15.48 19.13
C LEU A 302 -8.66 -16.91 19.13
N GLU A 303 -8.21 -17.40 20.28
CA GLU A 303 -7.70 -18.77 20.44
C GLU A 303 -8.77 -19.84 20.24
N GLN A 304 -10.04 -19.53 20.54
CA GLN A 304 -11.18 -20.42 20.34
C GLN A 304 -11.74 -20.39 18.91
N GLY A 305 -11.21 -19.54 18.03
CA GLY A 305 -11.71 -19.37 16.67
C GLY A 305 -12.96 -18.48 16.56
N GLU A 306 -13.34 -17.78 17.62
CA GLU A 306 -14.47 -16.86 17.66
C GLU A 306 -14.08 -15.47 17.10
N PHE A 307 -13.55 -15.42 15.88
CA PHE A 307 -12.86 -14.24 15.35
C PHE A 307 -13.73 -12.98 15.29
N LEU A 308 -15.02 -13.09 14.95
CA LEU A 308 -15.94 -11.94 14.95
C LEU A 308 -16.19 -11.40 16.37
N ALA A 309 -16.30 -12.29 17.36
CA ALA A 309 -16.45 -11.88 18.76
C ALA A 309 -15.16 -11.25 19.27
N ALA A 310 -14.01 -11.88 18.99
CA ALA A 310 -12.70 -11.36 19.31
C ALA A 310 -12.49 -9.96 18.73
N LEU A 311 -12.84 -9.77 17.45
CA LEU A 311 -12.77 -8.48 16.76
C LEU A 311 -13.57 -7.40 17.50
N ALA A 312 -14.84 -7.66 17.82
CA ALA A 312 -15.70 -6.71 18.53
C ALA A 312 -15.15 -6.40 19.95
N THR A 313 -14.65 -7.42 20.65
CA THR A 313 -14.08 -7.26 21.99
C THR A 313 -12.78 -6.44 21.96
N PHE A 314 -11.88 -6.72 21.01
CA PHE A 314 -10.64 -5.96 20.85
C PHE A 314 -10.89 -4.52 20.39
N GLN A 315 -11.90 -4.27 19.55
CA GLN A 315 -12.32 -2.92 19.20
C GLN A 315 -12.80 -2.14 20.43
N SER A 316 -13.54 -2.79 21.33
CA SER A 316 -13.95 -2.20 22.61
C SER A 316 -12.74 -1.90 23.50
N ALA A 317 -11.78 -2.83 23.61
CA ALA A 317 -10.53 -2.60 24.35
C ALA A 317 -9.70 -1.46 23.73
N LEU A 318 -9.58 -1.41 22.40
CA LEU A 318 -8.87 -0.38 21.66
C LEU A 318 -9.48 1.00 21.93
N GLN A 319 -10.82 1.12 21.93
CA GLN A 319 -11.49 2.38 22.23
C GLN A 319 -11.13 2.87 23.64
N VAL A 320 -11.11 1.98 24.64
CA VAL A 320 -10.69 2.35 26.00
C VAL A 320 -9.22 2.76 26.02
N TYR A 321 -8.32 2.03 25.35
CA TYR A 321 -6.91 2.42 25.29
C TYR A 321 -6.67 3.74 24.54
N GLN A 322 -7.51 4.06 23.54
CA GLN A 322 -7.50 5.35 22.85
C GLN A 322 -7.90 6.49 23.79
N THR A 323 -9.02 6.35 24.50
CA THR A 323 -9.47 7.33 25.49
C THR A 323 -8.43 7.53 26.59
N ASN A 324 -7.82 6.45 27.08
CA ASN A 324 -6.81 6.51 28.14
C ASN A 324 -5.43 6.99 27.66
N GLY A 325 -5.23 7.24 26.37
CA GLY A 325 -3.94 7.64 25.81
C GLY A 325 -2.83 6.57 25.87
N ASP A 326 -3.15 5.32 26.21
CA ASP A 326 -2.19 4.21 26.31
C ASP A 326 -1.78 3.71 24.92
N ARG A 327 -0.84 4.42 24.29
CA ARG A 327 -0.34 4.13 22.94
C ARG A 327 0.21 2.71 22.78
N LEU A 328 0.83 2.14 23.82
CA LEU A 328 1.39 0.79 23.74
C LEU A 328 0.28 -0.26 23.67
N ARG A 329 -0.73 -0.16 24.55
CA ARG A 329 -1.87 -1.08 24.53
C ARG A 329 -2.80 -0.86 23.33
N GLN A 330 -2.86 0.36 22.79
CA GLN A 330 -3.51 0.63 21.50
C GLN A 330 -2.87 -0.22 20.39
N SER A 331 -1.54 -0.22 20.27
CA SER A 331 -0.84 -1.05 19.28
C SER A 331 -1.07 -2.54 19.50
N ASP A 332 -1.05 -3.01 20.74
CA ASP A 332 -1.35 -4.41 21.05
C ASP A 332 -2.77 -4.80 20.61
N ALA A 333 -3.77 -3.96 20.89
CA ALA A 333 -5.14 -4.19 20.45
C ALA A 333 -5.28 -4.15 18.93
N LEU A 334 -4.59 -3.22 18.25
CA LEU A 334 -4.56 -3.12 16.78
C LEU A 334 -3.97 -4.38 16.13
N ASP A 335 -2.85 -4.91 16.66
CA ASP A 335 -2.29 -6.18 16.17
C ASP A 335 -3.28 -7.32 16.35
N ARG A 336 -3.99 -7.40 17.48
CA ARG A 336 -5.00 -8.45 17.70
C ARG A 336 -6.21 -8.33 16.79
N ILE A 337 -6.66 -7.11 16.52
CA ILE A 337 -7.69 -6.82 15.51
C ILE A 337 -7.21 -7.28 14.13
N GLY A 338 -5.96 -6.98 13.78
CA GLY A 338 -5.34 -7.44 12.54
C GLY A 338 -5.30 -8.96 12.43
N ASN A 339 -4.95 -9.66 13.51
CA ASN A 339 -4.95 -11.11 13.55
C ASN A 339 -6.37 -11.69 13.33
N ALA A 340 -7.40 -11.04 13.87
CA ALA A 340 -8.79 -11.45 13.66
C ALA A 340 -9.23 -11.24 12.21
N TYR A 341 -8.93 -10.08 11.61
CA TYR A 341 -9.19 -9.82 10.19
C TYR A 341 -8.46 -10.80 9.27
N ASP A 342 -7.17 -11.04 9.53
CA ASP A 342 -6.34 -11.97 8.78
C ASP A 342 -6.92 -13.40 8.84
N ALA A 343 -7.36 -13.85 10.03
CA ALA A 343 -8.03 -15.14 10.21
C ALA A 343 -9.37 -15.25 9.46
N LEU A 344 -10.14 -14.16 9.38
CA LEU A 344 -11.39 -14.07 8.62
C LEU A 344 -11.17 -14.00 7.10
N GLY A 345 -9.93 -13.79 6.65
CA GLY A 345 -9.61 -13.58 5.24
C GLY A 345 -9.85 -12.14 4.76
N GLU A 346 -10.10 -11.19 5.67
CA GLU A 346 -10.24 -9.77 5.40
C GLU A 346 -8.86 -9.09 5.36
N TYR A 347 -8.02 -9.52 4.42
CA TYR A 347 -6.59 -9.16 4.38
C TYR A 347 -6.35 -7.65 4.25
N ALA A 348 -7.19 -6.92 3.50
CA ALA A 348 -7.08 -5.46 3.38
C ALA A 348 -7.23 -4.75 4.74
N ASN A 349 -8.27 -5.13 5.50
CA ASN A 349 -8.48 -4.59 6.85
C ASN A 349 -7.34 -4.98 7.80
N ALA A 350 -6.77 -6.18 7.64
CA ALA A 350 -5.60 -6.60 8.40
C ALA A 350 -4.36 -5.73 8.11
N PHE A 351 -4.06 -5.45 6.83
CA PHE A 351 -2.97 -4.55 6.46
C PHE A 351 -3.15 -3.15 7.07
N ASP A 352 -4.35 -2.57 6.97
CA ASP A 352 -4.63 -1.23 7.48
C ASP A 352 -4.34 -1.10 8.99
N VAL A 353 -4.79 -2.07 9.80
CA VAL A 353 -4.61 -2.01 11.26
C VAL A 353 -3.19 -2.39 11.69
N TYR A 354 -2.52 -3.31 10.99
CA TYR A 354 -1.11 -3.60 11.25
C TYR A 354 -0.23 -2.39 10.91
N GLN A 355 -0.50 -1.68 9.81
CA GLN A 355 0.23 -0.46 9.47
C GLN A 355 0.04 0.63 10.54
N GLN A 356 -1.18 0.81 11.05
CA GLN A 356 -1.44 1.72 12.18
C GLN A 356 -0.65 1.32 13.43
N SER A 357 -0.66 0.03 13.78
CA SER A 357 0.12 -0.51 14.91
C SER A 357 1.61 -0.24 14.73
N ALA A 358 2.17 -0.53 13.55
CA ALA A 358 3.59 -0.33 13.25
C ALA A 358 4.02 1.14 13.43
N ILE A 359 3.22 2.08 12.94
CA ILE A 359 3.46 3.52 13.10
C ILE A 359 3.50 3.91 14.58
N ILE A 360 2.50 3.48 15.37
CA ILE A 360 2.45 3.80 16.81
C ILE A 360 3.64 3.16 17.54
N ARG A 361 3.95 1.90 17.27
CA ARG A 361 5.09 1.19 17.89
C ARG A 361 6.42 1.87 17.58
N GLN A 362 6.60 2.34 16.35
CA GLN A 362 7.78 3.12 15.97
C GLN A 362 7.85 4.46 16.74
N GLN A 363 6.72 5.17 16.89
CA GLN A 363 6.65 6.44 17.62
C GLN A 363 6.96 6.29 19.11
N VAL A 364 6.50 5.22 19.76
CA VAL A 364 6.77 4.95 21.18
C VAL A 364 8.10 4.22 21.43
N GLY A 365 8.82 3.85 20.36
CA GLY A 365 10.11 3.16 20.45
C GLY A 365 10.03 1.69 20.86
N ASP A 366 8.87 1.04 20.70
CA ASP A 366 8.68 -0.38 21.03
C ASP A 366 9.19 -1.29 19.89
N ARG A 367 10.49 -1.60 19.95
CA ARG A 367 11.17 -2.45 18.97
C ARG A 367 10.71 -3.90 18.97
N GLN A 368 10.31 -4.44 20.13
CA GLN A 368 9.85 -5.83 20.21
C GLN A 368 8.52 -5.95 19.50
N GLY A 369 7.58 -5.05 19.81
CA GLY A 369 6.30 -5.02 19.15
C GLY A 369 6.40 -4.67 17.67
N GLU A 370 7.28 -3.74 17.26
CA GLU A 370 7.53 -3.44 15.84
C GLU A 370 7.84 -4.72 15.07
N SER A 371 8.69 -5.58 15.65
CA SER A 371 8.98 -6.87 15.06
C SER A 371 7.78 -7.83 15.04
N GLU A 372 6.88 -7.77 16.03
CA GLU A 372 5.66 -8.60 16.06
C GLU A 372 4.71 -8.18 14.94
N THR A 373 4.45 -6.89 14.79
CA THR A 373 3.63 -6.34 13.72
C THR A 373 4.21 -6.67 12.34
N LEU A 374 5.52 -6.53 12.14
CA LEU A 374 6.19 -6.94 10.90
C LEU A 374 6.07 -8.44 10.62
N THR A 375 6.06 -9.27 11.68
CA THR A 375 5.84 -10.72 11.53
C THR A 375 4.42 -11.00 11.03
N ASN A 376 3.43 -10.30 11.58
CA ASN A 376 2.04 -10.44 11.17
C ASN A 376 1.82 -9.97 9.73
N LEU A 377 2.37 -8.81 9.35
CA LEU A 377 2.39 -8.33 7.96
C LEU A 377 3.02 -9.38 7.02
N GLY A 378 4.17 -9.95 7.41
CA GLY A 378 4.82 -11.01 6.66
C GLY A 378 3.95 -12.25 6.47
N ILE A 379 3.17 -12.65 7.48
CA ILE A 379 2.20 -13.75 7.37
C ILE A 379 1.09 -13.40 6.39
N THR A 380 0.50 -12.20 6.47
CA THR A 380 -0.56 -11.76 5.57
C THR A 380 -0.07 -11.66 4.13
N TYR A 381 1.15 -11.16 3.90
CA TYR A 381 1.79 -11.17 2.58
C TYR A 381 1.92 -12.59 1.99
N ILE A 382 2.29 -13.60 2.79
CA ILE A 382 2.30 -15.01 2.34
C ILE A 382 0.91 -15.47 1.88
N ARG A 383 -0.16 -15.07 2.60
CA ARG A 383 -1.54 -15.50 2.29
C ARG A 383 -2.07 -14.91 0.99
N ILE A 384 -1.64 -13.72 0.63
CA ILE A 384 -2.00 -13.08 -0.65
C ILE A 384 -1.01 -13.36 -1.78
N GLY A 385 0.04 -14.18 -1.55
CA GLY A 385 1.00 -14.60 -2.58
C GLY A 385 2.21 -13.68 -2.77
N GLN A 386 2.36 -12.63 -1.97
CA GLN A 386 3.48 -11.68 -2.04
C GLN A 386 4.68 -12.20 -1.25
N PHE A 387 5.34 -13.23 -1.78
CA PHE A 387 6.36 -13.96 -1.03
C PHE A 387 7.65 -13.16 -0.82
N GLU A 388 8.04 -12.30 -1.77
CA GLU A 388 9.21 -11.44 -1.66
C GLU A 388 9.02 -10.36 -0.58
N GLN A 389 7.87 -9.68 -0.57
CA GLN A 389 7.49 -8.73 0.49
C GLN A 389 7.40 -9.40 1.86
N ALA A 390 6.88 -10.64 1.90
CA ALA A 390 6.86 -11.44 3.11
C ALA A 390 8.27 -11.73 3.64
N ILE A 391 9.19 -12.17 2.76
CA ILE A 391 10.60 -12.43 3.14
C ILE A 391 11.23 -11.15 3.67
N ALA A 392 11.08 -10.02 2.97
CA ALA A 392 11.64 -8.74 3.40
C ALA A 392 11.13 -8.32 4.79
N SER A 393 9.81 -8.39 5.00
CA SER A 393 9.16 -8.03 6.28
C SER A 393 9.63 -8.96 7.42
N LEU A 394 9.70 -10.26 7.17
CA LEU A 394 10.12 -11.25 8.16
C LEU A 394 11.63 -11.19 8.46
N GLU A 395 12.47 -10.85 7.47
CA GLU A 395 13.90 -10.63 7.67
C GLU A 395 14.15 -9.34 8.47
N GLN A 396 13.36 -8.30 8.25
CA GLN A 396 13.40 -7.07 9.07
C GLN A 396 12.96 -7.35 10.52
N ALA A 397 11.86 -8.08 10.72
CA ALA A 397 11.44 -8.55 12.04
C ALA A 397 12.55 -9.35 12.73
N TRP A 398 13.18 -10.27 12.00
CA TRP A 398 14.30 -11.06 12.52
C TRP A 398 15.49 -10.19 12.93
N ALA A 399 15.85 -9.18 12.13
CA ALA A 399 16.94 -8.26 12.43
C ALA A 399 16.67 -7.45 13.72
N LEU A 400 15.44 -6.93 13.90
CA LEU A 400 15.05 -6.20 15.11
C LEU A 400 15.20 -7.06 16.37
N TYR A 401 14.75 -8.33 16.33
CA TYR A 401 14.96 -9.26 17.45
C TYR A 401 16.43 -9.54 17.74
N GLN A 402 17.28 -9.62 16.71
CA GLN A 402 18.72 -9.81 16.91
C GLN A 402 19.37 -8.61 17.58
N GLU A 403 18.94 -7.38 17.24
CA GLU A 403 19.45 -6.14 17.83
C GLU A 403 19.14 -6.02 19.32
N LEU A 404 17.93 -6.40 19.73
CA LEU A 404 17.51 -6.46 21.14
C LEU A 404 18.44 -7.34 22.00
N GLY A 405 19.08 -8.34 21.42
CA GLY A 405 19.98 -9.26 22.14
C GLY A 405 21.48 -8.92 22.10
N ARG A 406 21.91 -7.79 21.52
CA ARG A 406 23.35 -7.44 21.40
C ARG A 406 24.04 -7.05 22.74
N GLY A 407 23.29 -6.92 23.84
CA GLY A 407 23.84 -6.67 25.19
C GLY A 407 24.13 -7.90 26.07
N ASP A 408 23.44 -9.04 25.86
CA ASP A 408 23.58 -10.26 26.70
C ASP A 408 23.27 -11.57 25.93
N ARG A 409 23.44 -11.62 24.60
CA ARG A 409 23.03 -12.80 23.79
C ARG A 409 21.56 -13.21 24.03
N SER A 410 20.68 -12.25 24.35
CA SER A 410 19.30 -12.48 24.80
C SER A 410 18.43 -13.21 23.76
N TRP A 411 18.69 -13.05 22.45
CA TRP A 411 17.99 -13.78 21.39
C TRP A 411 18.28 -15.30 21.36
N LEU A 412 19.29 -15.78 22.11
CA LEU A 412 19.52 -17.20 22.38
C LEU A 412 18.66 -17.73 23.55
N ARG A 413 17.99 -16.85 24.30
CA ARG A 413 16.95 -17.28 25.25
C ARG A 413 15.75 -17.74 24.43
N PRO A 414 15.09 -18.83 24.85
CA PRO A 414 13.94 -19.33 24.13
C PRO A 414 12.78 -18.35 24.26
N GLU A 415 12.49 -17.65 23.17
CA GLU A 415 11.37 -16.76 23.03
C GLU A 415 10.46 -17.31 21.92
N PRO A 416 9.21 -17.68 22.21
CA PRO A 416 8.31 -18.29 21.23
C PRO A 416 8.19 -17.48 19.93
N ARG A 417 8.25 -16.15 20.04
CA ARG A 417 8.16 -15.19 18.92
C ARG A 417 9.26 -15.36 17.88
N VAL A 418 10.50 -15.65 18.31
CA VAL A 418 11.60 -15.98 17.41
C VAL A 418 11.30 -17.26 16.62
N GLY A 419 10.70 -18.25 17.28
CA GLY A 419 10.25 -19.48 16.62
C GLY A 419 9.23 -19.22 15.51
N ILE A 420 8.30 -18.28 15.73
CA ILE A 420 7.26 -17.89 14.76
C ILE A 420 7.89 -17.25 13.53
N ILE A 421 8.78 -16.26 13.70
CA ILE A 421 9.47 -15.58 12.59
C ILE A 421 10.22 -16.59 11.72
N LEU A 422 11.03 -17.45 12.34
CA LEU A 422 11.82 -18.46 11.62
C LEU A 422 10.93 -19.48 10.90
N ASN A 423 9.79 -19.86 11.48
CA ASN A 423 8.84 -20.78 10.84
C ASN A 423 8.16 -20.15 9.61
N ASN A 424 7.83 -18.87 9.68
CA ASN A 424 7.21 -18.16 8.56
C ASN A 424 8.23 -17.79 7.47
N LEU A 425 9.48 -17.48 7.82
CA LEU A 425 10.58 -17.41 6.84
C LEU A 425 10.73 -18.74 6.10
N ALA A 426 10.67 -19.86 6.84
CA ALA A 426 10.71 -21.18 6.22
C ALA A 426 9.56 -21.40 5.24
N LEU A 427 8.34 -20.95 5.58
CA LEU A 427 7.19 -21.00 4.67
C LEU A 427 7.38 -20.10 3.44
N ALA A 428 7.80 -18.85 3.62
CA ALA A 428 8.01 -17.92 2.52
C ALA A 428 9.09 -18.44 1.55
N TYR A 429 10.22 -18.92 2.08
CA TYR A 429 11.26 -19.56 1.27
C TYR A 429 10.80 -20.85 0.59
N GLN A 430 9.86 -21.59 1.18
CA GLN A 430 9.23 -22.75 0.54
C GLN A 430 8.39 -22.33 -0.67
N LYS A 431 7.68 -21.21 -0.57
CA LYS A 431 6.79 -20.69 -1.62
C LYS A 431 7.53 -20.14 -2.83
N VAL A 432 8.73 -19.61 -2.65
CA VAL A 432 9.67 -19.27 -3.74
C VAL A 432 10.56 -20.45 -4.14
N GLU A 433 10.14 -21.68 -3.82
CA GLU A 433 10.79 -22.96 -4.15
C GLU A 433 12.24 -23.12 -3.65
N ASN A 434 12.67 -22.30 -2.70
CA ASN A 434 13.97 -22.43 -2.05
C ASN A 434 13.89 -23.41 -0.87
N TYR A 435 13.69 -24.69 -1.18
CA TYR A 435 13.48 -25.75 -0.18
C TYR A 435 14.67 -25.94 0.77
N SER A 436 15.89 -25.60 0.32
CA SER A 436 17.09 -25.66 1.16
C SER A 436 17.07 -24.61 2.27
N LYS A 437 16.80 -23.34 1.94
CA LYS A 437 16.62 -22.28 2.94
C LYS A 437 15.41 -22.53 3.82
N SER A 438 14.30 -23.02 3.23
CA SER A 438 13.11 -23.41 3.98
C SER A 438 13.45 -24.42 5.08
N LEU A 439 14.16 -25.50 4.74
CA LEU A 439 14.57 -26.52 5.70
C LEU A 439 15.52 -25.97 6.78
N GLU A 440 16.42 -25.06 6.41
CA GLU A 440 17.33 -24.41 7.35
C GLU A 440 16.55 -23.64 8.42
N PHE A 441 15.71 -22.69 8.00
CA PHE A 441 14.90 -21.87 8.91
C PHE A 441 13.93 -22.72 9.74
N ALA A 442 13.32 -23.75 9.14
CA ALA A 442 12.42 -24.68 9.85
C ALA A 442 13.15 -25.43 10.99
N LYS A 443 14.39 -25.87 10.76
CA LYS A 443 15.22 -26.50 11.80
C LYS A 443 15.64 -25.52 12.88
N GLN A 444 15.94 -24.28 12.52
CA GLN A 444 16.25 -23.23 13.50
C GLN A 444 15.03 -22.97 14.38
N SER A 445 13.84 -22.81 13.81
CA SER A 445 12.57 -22.69 14.54
C SER A 445 12.35 -23.86 15.50
N LEU A 446 12.49 -25.10 15.01
CA LEU A 446 12.37 -26.31 15.85
C LEU A 446 13.35 -26.32 17.02
N ALA A 447 14.59 -25.89 16.81
CA ALA A 447 15.58 -25.80 17.87
C ALA A 447 15.20 -24.76 18.93
N GLN A 448 14.59 -23.64 18.53
CA GLN A 448 14.14 -22.61 19.46
C GLN A 448 12.99 -23.09 20.34
N TYR A 449 11.93 -23.65 19.74
CA TYR A 449 10.80 -24.16 20.52
C TYR A 449 11.21 -25.29 21.48
N ARG A 450 12.11 -26.19 21.07
CA ARG A 450 12.66 -27.22 21.95
C ARG A 450 13.44 -26.66 23.14
N ARG A 451 14.25 -25.62 22.92
CA ARG A 451 14.95 -24.93 24.02
C ARG A 451 13.96 -24.28 24.98
N GLY A 452 12.87 -23.72 24.45
CA GLY A 452 11.78 -23.12 25.21
C GLY A 452 10.85 -24.09 25.90
N ARG A 453 10.92 -25.38 25.53
CA ARG A 453 9.97 -26.41 25.94
C ARG A 453 8.52 -26.07 25.53
N ASP A 454 8.38 -25.28 24.47
CA ASP A 454 7.10 -24.98 23.85
C ASP A 454 6.71 -26.16 22.94
N ARG A 455 5.71 -26.91 23.40
CA ARG A 455 5.26 -28.13 22.72
C ARG A 455 4.39 -27.85 21.50
N GLN A 456 3.57 -26.80 21.53
CA GLN A 456 2.75 -26.40 20.39
C GLN A 456 3.64 -25.86 19.27
N GLY A 457 4.56 -24.95 19.61
CA GLY A 457 5.55 -24.45 18.67
C GLY A 457 6.46 -25.55 18.12
N GLU A 458 6.87 -26.52 18.95
CA GLU A 458 7.62 -27.70 18.49
C GLU A 458 6.85 -28.46 17.42
N ALA A 459 5.53 -28.67 17.59
CA ALA A 459 4.72 -29.38 16.61
C ALA A 459 4.59 -28.64 15.27
N ILE A 460 4.37 -27.32 15.32
CA ILE A 460 4.33 -26.46 14.12
C ILE A 460 5.65 -26.55 13.34
N ALA A 461 6.78 -26.42 14.03
CA ALA A 461 8.08 -26.49 13.40
C ALA A 461 8.42 -27.90 12.88
N LEU A 462 7.97 -28.96 13.56
CA LEU A 462 8.09 -30.34 13.06
C LEU A 462 7.31 -30.51 11.75
N ASN A 463 6.10 -29.97 11.65
CA ASN A 463 5.32 -29.98 10.41
C ASN A 463 6.07 -29.26 9.28
N ARG A 464 6.61 -28.06 9.54
CA ARG A 464 7.37 -27.31 8.53
C ARG A 464 8.63 -28.04 8.08
N VAL A 465 9.37 -28.67 9.01
CA VAL A 465 10.54 -29.51 8.67
C VAL A 465 10.11 -30.72 7.83
N GLY A 466 9.00 -31.37 8.19
CA GLY A 466 8.44 -32.50 7.45
C GLY A 466 8.08 -32.12 6.01
N GLN A 467 7.37 -31.00 5.83
CA GLN A 467 7.02 -30.45 4.53
C GLN A 467 8.26 -30.07 3.71
N ALA A 468 9.25 -29.40 4.31
CA ALA A 468 10.49 -29.07 3.59
C ALA A 468 11.26 -30.33 3.14
N TYR A 469 11.24 -31.42 3.92
CA TYR A 469 11.78 -32.70 3.45
C TYR A 469 10.95 -33.35 2.35
N LEU A 470 9.62 -33.17 2.39
CA LEU A 470 8.72 -33.66 1.35
C LEU A 470 9.03 -33.00 0.00
N ASP A 471 9.19 -31.68 0.00
CA ASP A 471 9.53 -30.89 -1.19
C ASP A 471 10.93 -31.23 -1.73
N LEU A 472 11.87 -31.61 -0.85
CA LEU A 472 13.18 -32.15 -1.21
C LEU A 472 13.15 -33.63 -1.67
N GLY A 473 11.98 -34.26 -1.72
CA GLY A 473 11.80 -35.66 -2.12
C GLY A 473 12.27 -36.69 -1.07
N ASN A 474 12.57 -36.28 0.16
CA ASN A 474 13.00 -37.18 1.23
C ASN A 474 11.80 -37.71 2.04
N LEU A 475 11.08 -38.66 1.44
CA LEU A 475 9.82 -39.19 1.98
C LEU A 475 9.96 -39.82 3.38
N ASP A 476 11.07 -40.51 3.66
CA ASP A 476 11.31 -41.16 4.96
C ASP A 476 11.43 -40.14 6.09
N LYS A 477 12.18 -39.05 5.85
CA LYS A 477 12.30 -37.98 6.84
C LYS A 477 11.00 -37.19 6.93
N ALA A 478 10.34 -36.90 5.81
CA ALA A 478 9.05 -36.23 5.81
C ALA A 478 8.06 -36.97 6.72
N ARG A 479 7.87 -38.28 6.50
CA ARG A 479 7.04 -39.15 7.34
C ARG A 479 7.41 -39.05 8.83
N LEU A 480 8.70 -39.22 9.15
CA LEU A 480 9.19 -39.16 10.53
C LEU A 480 8.84 -37.85 11.26
N TYR A 481 8.95 -36.71 10.57
CA TYR A 481 8.70 -35.40 11.17
C TYR A 481 7.20 -35.08 11.24
N LEU A 482 6.42 -35.42 10.20
CA LEU A 482 4.98 -35.20 10.15
C LEU A 482 4.22 -36.07 11.17
N GLU A 483 4.56 -37.36 11.31
CA GLU A 483 3.95 -38.24 12.32
C GLU A 483 4.25 -37.76 13.75
N LYS A 484 5.46 -37.24 13.98
CA LYS A 484 5.80 -36.63 15.29
C LYS A 484 5.00 -35.36 15.55
N ALA A 485 4.79 -34.53 14.53
CA ALA A 485 3.98 -33.34 14.66
C ALA A 485 2.53 -33.69 15.01
N GLN A 486 1.93 -34.62 14.26
CA GLN A 486 0.57 -35.11 14.50
C GLN A 486 0.39 -35.61 15.94
N ILE A 487 1.24 -36.55 16.39
CA ILE A 487 1.18 -37.10 17.75
C ILE A 487 1.28 -35.97 18.78
N LEU A 488 2.19 -35.02 18.57
CA LEU A 488 2.37 -33.91 19.50
C LEU A 488 1.12 -33.02 19.56
N THR A 489 0.54 -32.65 18.41
CA THR A 489 -0.69 -31.85 18.34
C THR A 489 -1.87 -32.54 19.01
N GLU A 490 -2.05 -33.85 18.80
CA GLU A 490 -3.09 -34.66 19.46
C GLU A 490 -2.91 -34.65 20.98
N THR A 491 -1.68 -34.86 21.48
CA THR A 491 -1.43 -34.88 22.93
C THR A 491 -1.61 -33.51 23.60
N GLN A 492 -1.49 -32.42 22.85
CA GLN A 492 -1.68 -31.06 23.34
C GLN A 492 -3.11 -30.55 23.14
N ALA A 493 -3.99 -31.32 22.49
CA ALA A 493 -5.31 -30.86 22.03
C ALA A 493 -5.22 -29.57 21.18
N ASP A 494 -4.14 -29.41 20.41
CA ASP A 494 -3.93 -28.29 19.48
C ASP A 494 -4.66 -28.58 18.17
N ILE A 495 -5.91 -28.12 18.07
CA ILE A 495 -6.78 -28.39 16.92
C ILE A 495 -6.27 -27.76 15.62
N PRO A 496 -5.84 -26.48 15.58
CA PRO A 496 -5.24 -25.90 14.38
C PRO A 496 -3.97 -26.63 13.93
N GLY A 497 -3.08 -26.98 14.87
CA GLY A 497 -1.88 -27.75 14.57
C GLY A 497 -2.21 -29.16 14.05
N LEU A 498 -3.27 -29.79 14.58
CA LEU A 498 -3.73 -31.10 14.14
C LEU A 498 -4.29 -31.03 12.71
N ALA A 499 -5.09 -30.02 12.38
CA ALA A 499 -5.61 -29.79 11.04
C ALA A 499 -4.47 -29.63 10.02
N GLN A 500 -3.45 -28.85 10.37
CA GLN A 500 -2.25 -28.70 9.54
C GLN A 500 -1.47 -30.02 9.38
N SER A 501 -1.35 -30.81 10.45
CA SER A 501 -0.68 -32.11 10.40
C SER A 501 -1.40 -33.07 9.46
N TRP A 502 -2.74 -33.13 9.53
CA TRP A 502 -3.54 -33.93 8.61
C TRP A 502 -3.37 -33.48 7.16
N HIS A 503 -3.39 -32.18 6.88
CA HIS A 503 -3.14 -31.69 5.53
C HIS A 503 -1.76 -32.11 5.02
N SER A 504 -0.70 -31.93 5.81
CA SER A 504 0.66 -32.32 5.42
C SER A 504 0.85 -33.83 5.26
N LEU A 505 0.18 -34.66 6.08
CA LEU A 505 0.14 -36.11 5.90
C LEU A 505 -0.64 -36.51 4.64
N GLY A 506 -1.65 -35.72 4.26
CA GLY A 506 -2.33 -35.82 2.97
C GLY A 506 -1.37 -35.58 1.80
N ASN A 507 -0.56 -34.52 1.87
CA ASN A 507 0.47 -34.21 0.87
C ASN A 507 1.46 -35.37 0.71
N LEU A 508 1.94 -35.93 1.83
CA LEU A 508 2.84 -37.08 1.83
C LEU A 508 2.21 -38.32 1.18
N ALA A 509 0.98 -38.66 1.57
CA ALA A 509 0.26 -39.82 1.04
C ALA A 509 -0.01 -39.67 -0.47
N ALA A 510 -0.38 -38.45 -0.92
CA ALA A 510 -0.58 -38.17 -2.34
C ALA A 510 0.71 -38.36 -3.14
N GLN A 511 1.85 -37.88 -2.65
CA GLN A 511 3.15 -38.08 -3.31
C GLN A 511 3.61 -39.54 -3.31
N GLN A 512 3.15 -40.35 -2.37
CA GLN A 512 3.38 -41.80 -2.34
C GLN A 512 2.43 -42.60 -3.25
N GLY A 513 1.42 -41.94 -3.84
CA GLY A 513 0.35 -42.60 -4.62
C GLY A 513 -0.72 -43.29 -3.77
N GLU A 514 -0.75 -43.04 -2.46
CA GLU A 514 -1.71 -43.60 -1.51
C GLU A 514 -3.02 -42.78 -1.51
N MET A 515 -3.68 -42.70 -2.67
CA MET A 515 -4.77 -41.73 -2.93
C MET A 515 -5.94 -41.81 -1.93
N ALA A 516 -6.33 -43.01 -1.51
CA ALA A 516 -7.42 -43.18 -0.54
C ALA A 516 -7.06 -42.62 0.86
N ILE A 517 -5.81 -42.82 1.28
CA ILE A 517 -5.30 -42.30 2.56
C ILE A 517 -5.16 -40.78 2.48
N ALA A 518 -4.64 -40.27 1.35
CA ALA A 518 -4.54 -38.83 1.11
C ALA A 518 -5.90 -38.14 1.18
N LEU A 519 -6.91 -38.69 0.49
CA LEU A 519 -8.28 -38.16 0.52
C LEU A 519 -8.88 -38.16 1.93
N GLN A 520 -8.63 -39.20 2.72
CA GLN A 520 -9.07 -39.26 4.12
C GLN A 520 -8.43 -38.15 4.95
N HIS A 521 -7.10 -38.00 4.88
CA HIS A 521 -6.37 -36.99 5.63
C HIS A 521 -6.80 -35.56 5.25
N TYR A 522 -6.97 -35.26 3.95
CA TYR A 522 -7.45 -33.95 3.54
C TYR A 522 -8.89 -33.66 4.01
N ARG A 523 -9.79 -34.66 4.03
CA ARG A 523 -11.15 -34.48 4.58
C ARG A 523 -11.12 -34.21 6.08
N GLN A 524 -10.23 -34.86 6.83
CA GLN A 524 -10.04 -34.57 8.25
C GLN A 524 -9.55 -33.12 8.45
N ALA A 525 -8.54 -32.70 7.68
CA ALA A 525 -8.06 -31.32 7.72
C ALA A 525 -9.15 -30.31 7.34
N GLN A 526 -9.86 -30.53 6.24
CA GLN A 526 -10.93 -29.66 5.73
C GLN A 526 -12.06 -29.47 6.75
N SER A 527 -12.51 -30.54 7.40
CA SER A 527 -13.55 -30.44 8.44
C SER A 527 -13.10 -29.56 9.60
N LEU A 528 -11.86 -29.73 10.06
CA LEU A 528 -11.32 -28.91 11.15
C LEU A 528 -11.14 -27.45 10.73
N TRP A 529 -10.66 -27.18 9.51
CA TRP A 529 -10.54 -25.80 9.00
C TRP A 529 -11.88 -25.10 8.86
N ARG A 530 -12.93 -25.83 8.45
CA ARG A 530 -14.30 -25.32 8.41
C ARG A 530 -14.80 -24.96 9.81
N ASP A 531 -14.63 -25.85 10.77
CA ASP A 531 -15.05 -25.61 12.16
C ASP A 531 -14.29 -24.43 12.79
N LEU A 532 -13.02 -24.27 12.42
CA LEU A 532 -12.17 -23.15 12.80
C LEU A 532 -12.46 -21.86 12.00
N GLN A 533 -13.36 -21.87 11.02
CA GLN A 533 -13.66 -20.73 10.15
C GLN A 533 -12.41 -20.15 9.45
N GLN A 534 -11.55 -21.02 8.94
CA GLN A 534 -10.30 -20.65 8.25
C GLN A 534 -10.45 -20.87 6.73
N PRO A 535 -11.04 -19.92 5.97
CA PRO A 535 -11.42 -20.11 4.58
C PRO A 535 -10.22 -20.44 3.68
N ALA A 536 -9.09 -19.75 3.87
CA ALA A 536 -7.87 -20.01 3.10
C ALA A 536 -7.30 -21.43 3.32
N ALA A 537 -7.30 -21.92 4.56
CA ALA A 537 -6.80 -23.26 4.87
C ALA A 537 -7.80 -24.36 4.45
N GLU A 538 -9.10 -24.10 4.58
CA GLU A 538 -10.17 -24.99 4.11
C GLU A 538 -10.06 -25.19 2.60
N GLY A 539 -9.98 -24.10 1.83
CA GLY A 539 -9.94 -24.20 0.38
C GLY A 539 -8.65 -24.85 -0.14
N ASN A 540 -7.52 -24.74 0.56
CA ASN A 540 -6.30 -25.47 0.20
C ASN A 540 -6.52 -26.99 0.29
N SER A 541 -7.20 -27.43 1.36
CA SER A 541 -7.55 -28.84 1.55
C SER A 541 -8.61 -29.30 0.54
N LEU A 542 -9.62 -28.47 0.26
CA LEU A 542 -10.64 -28.77 -0.76
C LEU A 542 -10.06 -28.82 -2.17
N ASN A 543 -9.09 -27.96 -2.51
CA ASN A 543 -8.41 -27.97 -3.80
C ASN A 543 -7.65 -29.30 -3.99
N ALA A 544 -6.94 -29.75 -2.95
CA ALA A 544 -6.27 -31.05 -2.95
C ALA A 544 -7.27 -32.23 -3.07
N ILE A 545 -8.42 -32.14 -2.41
CA ILE A 545 -9.51 -33.11 -2.55
C ILE A 545 -10.04 -33.13 -3.99
N GLY A 546 -10.34 -31.96 -4.56
CA GLY A 546 -10.84 -31.81 -5.93
C GLY A 546 -9.89 -32.43 -6.95
N LYS A 547 -8.58 -32.18 -6.80
CA LYS A 547 -7.54 -32.80 -7.62
C LYS A 547 -7.56 -34.33 -7.53
N LEU A 548 -7.59 -34.89 -6.32
CA LEU A 548 -7.64 -36.35 -6.13
C LEU A 548 -8.92 -36.99 -6.68
N LEU A 549 -10.07 -36.31 -6.53
CA LEU A 549 -11.33 -36.79 -7.07
C LEU A 549 -11.29 -36.82 -8.60
N LEU A 550 -10.70 -35.81 -9.23
CA LEU A 550 -10.47 -35.78 -10.67
C LEU A 550 -9.53 -36.93 -11.12
N GLU A 551 -8.41 -37.13 -10.43
CA GLU A 551 -7.45 -38.20 -10.72
C GLU A 551 -8.03 -39.61 -10.52
N THR A 552 -9.05 -39.75 -9.67
CA THR A 552 -9.78 -41.00 -9.43
C THR A 552 -11.09 -41.10 -10.22
N GLU A 553 -11.28 -40.25 -11.23
CA GLU A 553 -12.41 -40.23 -12.16
C GLU A 553 -13.79 -40.01 -11.48
N GLN A 554 -13.82 -39.42 -10.29
CA GLN A 554 -15.04 -39.04 -9.58
C GLN A 554 -15.50 -37.63 -9.98
N LEU A 555 -15.81 -37.45 -11.27
CA LEU A 555 -15.99 -36.14 -11.91
C LEU A 555 -17.04 -35.25 -11.24
N ASP A 556 -18.25 -35.76 -10.97
CA ASP A 556 -19.33 -34.96 -10.35
C ASP A 556 -18.92 -34.40 -8.98
N GLN A 557 -18.24 -35.21 -8.16
CA GLN A 557 -17.75 -34.78 -6.86
C GLN A 557 -16.58 -33.81 -7.00
N ALA A 558 -15.69 -34.02 -7.98
CA ALA A 558 -14.58 -33.13 -8.26
C ALA A 558 -15.08 -31.73 -8.65
N ILE A 559 -16.03 -31.65 -9.59
CA ILE A 559 -16.65 -30.40 -10.05
C ILE A 559 -17.31 -29.67 -8.87
N ALA A 560 -18.20 -30.34 -8.14
CA ALA A 560 -18.91 -29.72 -7.01
C ALA A 560 -17.94 -29.23 -5.91
N THR A 561 -16.87 -29.99 -5.65
CA THR A 561 -15.83 -29.60 -4.69
C THR A 561 -15.11 -28.35 -5.19
N LEU A 562 -14.61 -28.35 -6.43
CA LEU A 562 -13.83 -27.26 -7.01
C LEU A 562 -14.65 -25.97 -7.17
N GLU A 563 -15.94 -26.06 -7.52
CA GLU A 563 -16.85 -24.90 -7.54
C GLU A 563 -17.01 -24.25 -6.17
N SER A 564 -17.07 -25.07 -5.11
CA SER A 564 -17.11 -24.56 -3.74
C SER A 564 -15.80 -23.84 -3.36
N VAL A 565 -14.65 -24.35 -3.83
CA VAL A 565 -13.34 -23.71 -3.61
C VAL A 565 -13.26 -22.38 -4.35
N VAL A 566 -13.68 -22.33 -5.61
CA VAL A 566 -13.66 -21.07 -6.38
C VAL A 566 -14.49 -20.00 -5.67
N SER A 567 -15.66 -20.37 -5.15
CA SER A 567 -16.53 -19.43 -4.40
C SER A 567 -15.84 -18.92 -3.12
N LEU A 568 -15.09 -19.78 -2.44
CA LEU A 568 -14.30 -19.42 -1.26
C LEU A 568 -13.10 -18.54 -1.62
N TRP A 569 -12.46 -18.77 -2.76
CA TRP A 569 -11.32 -17.99 -3.24
C TRP A 569 -11.70 -16.57 -3.60
N GLU A 570 -12.87 -16.40 -4.22
CA GLU A 570 -13.41 -15.10 -4.54
C GLU A 570 -13.80 -14.29 -3.30
N SER A 571 -14.26 -14.94 -2.22
CA SER A 571 -14.62 -14.22 -0.98
C SER A 571 -13.42 -13.58 -0.28
N LEU A 572 -12.19 -13.96 -0.64
CA LEU A 572 -10.94 -13.42 -0.06
C LEU A 572 -10.39 -12.18 -0.78
N ARG A 573 -11.02 -11.77 -1.90
CA ARG A 573 -10.56 -10.66 -2.76
C ARG A 573 -11.06 -9.27 -2.40
N PRO A 574 -12.26 -9.07 -1.80
CA PRO A 574 -12.76 -7.73 -1.53
C PRO A 574 -11.79 -6.88 -0.70
N GLY A 575 -11.71 -5.58 -1.01
CA GLY A 575 -10.88 -4.61 -0.29
C GLY A 575 -9.39 -4.60 -0.66
N LEU A 576 -8.87 -5.67 -1.27
CA LEU A 576 -7.47 -5.76 -1.70
C LEU A 576 -7.11 -4.70 -2.75
N THR A 577 -5.85 -4.27 -2.74
CA THR A 577 -5.29 -3.42 -3.81
C THR A 577 -5.21 -4.20 -5.13
N ASP A 578 -5.05 -3.49 -6.25
CA ASP A 578 -4.94 -4.13 -7.56
C ASP A 578 -3.76 -5.14 -7.64
N PRO A 579 -2.53 -4.81 -7.18
CA PRO A 579 -1.43 -5.78 -7.11
C PRO A 579 -1.72 -6.99 -6.21
N ASP A 580 -2.34 -6.78 -5.05
CA ASP A 580 -2.70 -7.87 -4.13
C ASP A 580 -3.70 -8.83 -4.78
N LYS A 581 -4.67 -8.30 -5.56
CA LYS A 581 -5.64 -9.11 -6.30
C LYS A 581 -5.01 -9.94 -7.41
N ILE A 582 -4.00 -9.40 -8.09
CA ILE A 582 -3.23 -10.15 -9.09
C ILE A 582 -2.48 -11.30 -8.40
N SER A 583 -1.73 -10.98 -7.36
CA SER A 583 -0.93 -11.94 -6.60
C SER A 583 -1.77 -13.08 -6.01
N ILE A 584 -2.92 -12.77 -5.39
CA ILE A 584 -3.79 -13.80 -4.81
C ILE A 584 -4.46 -14.65 -5.91
N ALA A 585 -4.71 -14.09 -7.09
CA ALA A 585 -5.26 -14.84 -8.21
C ALA A 585 -4.26 -15.87 -8.75
N ASP A 586 -2.98 -15.51 -8.83
CA ASP A 586 -1.93 -16.39 -9.33
C ASP A 586 -1.78 -17.65 -8.46
N ILE A 587 -1.82 -17.52 -7.13
CA ILE A 587 -1.76 -18.68 -6.22
C ILE A 587 -3.04 -19.53 -6.22
N GLN A 588 -4.14 -19.00 -6.75
CA GLN A 588 -5.45 -19.66 -6.85
C GLN A 588 -5.71 -20.24 -8.25
N ALA A 589 -4.87 -19.94 -9.25
CA ALA A 589 -5.09 -20.26 -10.66
C ALA A 589 -5.28 -21.77 -10.91
N ASP A 590 -4.60 -22.62 -10.15
CA ASP A 590 -4.68 -24.07 -10.30
C ASP A 590 -6.08 -24.62 -10.02
N THR A 591 -6.83 -24.02 -9.09
CA THR A 591 -8.22 -24.42 -8.84
C THR A 591 -9.08 -24.24 -10.08
N TYR A 592 -8.92 -23.13 -10.81
CA TYR A 592 -9.65 -22.86 -12.05
C TYR A 592 -9.24 -23.82 -13.16
N LYS A 593 -7.95 -24.15 -13.30
CA LYS A 593 -7.46 -25.14 -14.27
C LYS A 593 -8.02 -26.53 -13.98
N LEU A 594 -8.02 -26.97 -12.72
CA LEU A 594 -8.60 -28.25 -12.30
C LEU A 594 -10.10 -28.31 -12.59
N LEU A 595 -10.83 -27.21 -12.37
CA LEU A 595 -12.25 -27.15 -12.66
C LEU A 595 -12.52 -27.20 -14.18
N GLN A 596 -11.74 -26.46 -14.98
CA GLN A 596 -11.78 -26.54 -16.45
C GLN A 596 -11.57 -27.99 -16.92
N ARG A 597 -10.53 -28.66 -16.43
CA ARG A 597 -10.23 -30.06 -16.76
C ARG A 597 -11.37 -31.00 -16.39
N SER A 598 -11.96 -30.80 -15.21
CA SER A 598 -13.07 -31.61 -14.72
C SER A 598 -14.31 -31.45 -15.60
N LEU A 599 -14.65 -30.22 -16.00
CA LEU A 599 -15.78 -29.92 -16.87
C LEU A 599 -15.58 -30.45 -18.29
N VAL A 600 -14.38 -30.29 -18.87
CA VAL A 600 -14.05 -30.88 -20.18
C VAL A 600 -14.18 -32.40 -20.13
N ALA A 601 -13.68 -33.05 -19.08
CA ALA A 601 -13.81 -34.49 -18.88
C ALA A 601 -15.28 -34.94 -18.73
N ALA A 602 -16.15 -34.09 -18.16
CA ALA A 602 -17.59 -34.32 -18.06
C ALA A 602 -18.36 -34.05 -19.38
N GLY A 603 -17.68 -33.57 -20.42
CA GLY A 603 -18.31 -33.23 -21.70
C GLY A 603 -18.95 -31.84 -21.75
N GLU A 604 -18.53 -30.93 -20.86
CA GLU A 604 -19.01 -29.55 -20.75
C GLU A 604 -17.94 -28.49 -21.08
N PRO A 605 -17.37 -28.49 -22.31
CA PRO A 605 -16.28 -27.57 -22.66
C PRO A 605 -16.73 -26.09 -22.73
N GLU A 606 -18.01 -25.80 -22.95
CA GLU A 606 -18.50 -24.42 -22.94
C GLU A 606 -18.56 -23.86 -21.51
N THR A 607 -19.00 -24.67 -20.53
CA THR A 607 -18.94 -24.30 -19.11
C THR A 607 -17.50 -24.09 -18.68
N ALA A 608 -16.57 -24.93 -19.16
CA ALA A 608 -15.14 -24.77 -18.91
C ALA A 608 -14.59 -23.43 -19.44
N LEU A 609 -15.07 -22.93 -20.59
CA LEU A 609 -14.70 -21.60 -21.10
C LEU A 609 -15.11 -20.49 -20.12
N ALA A 610 -16.32 -20.54 -19.57
CA ALA A 610 -16.76 -19.56 -18.56
C ALA A 610 -15.90 -19.61 -17.29
N VAL A 611 -15.44 -20.81 -16.89
CA VAL A 611 -14.49 -20.96 -15.77
C VAL A 611 -13.10 -20.43 -16.11
N SER A 612 -12.64 -20.60 -17.35
CA SER A 612 -11.39 -20.00 -17.84
C SER A 612 -11.45 -18.47 -17.71
N GLU A 613 -12.53 -17.86 -18.20
CA GLU A 613 -12.79 -16.42 -18.07
C GLU A 613 -12.92 -15.96 -16.61
N ARG A 614 -13.46 -16.79 -15.72
CA ARG A 614 -13.54 -16.48 -14.28
C ARG A 614 -12.18 -16.41 -13.60
N GLY A 615 -11.23 -17.24 -14.03
CA GLY A 615 -9.89 -17.36 -13.45
C GLY A 615 -8.86 -16.37 -14.00
N ARG A 616 -9.21 -15.46 -14.91
CA ARG A 616 -8.25 -14.62 -15.65
C ARG A 616 -8.67 -13.16 -15.76
N ALA A 617 -7.70 -12.28 -15.94
CA ALA A 617 -7.89 -10.82 -16.09
C ALA A 617 -8.86 -10.23 -15.03
N ARG A 618 -8.90 -10.84 -13.84
CA ARG A 618 -9.96 -10.58 -12.88
C ARG A 618 -9.74 -9.26 -12.15
N ALA A 619 -8.51 -8.97 -11.77
CA ALA A 619 -8.17 -7.69 -11.18
C ALA A 619 -8.40 -6.58 -12.21
N PHE A 620 -7.97 -6.81 -13.46
CA PHE A 620 -8.18 -5.84 -14.54
C PHE A 620 -9.66 -5.56 -14.85
N THR A 621 -10.50 -6.59 -14.96
CA THR A 621 -11.94 -6.41 -15.24
C THR A 621 -12.67 -5.67 -14.12
N GLU A 622 -12.33 -5.95 -12.86
CA GLU A 622 -12.84 -5.21 -11.69
C GLU A 622 -12.40 -3.74 -11.71
N LEU A 623 -11.13 -3.49 -12.02
CA LEU A 623 -10.57 -2.14 -12.13
C LEU A 623 -11.26 -1.32 -13.22
N LEU A 624 -11.48 -1.94 -14.39
CA LEU A 624 -12.18 -1.32 -15.51
C LEU A 624 -13.64 -1.01 -15.19
N ALA A 625 -14.36 -1.96 -14.57
CA ALA A 625 -15.74 -1.78 -14.12
C ALA A 625 -15.86 -0.63 -13.10
N HIS A 626 -14.92 -0.54 -12.15
CA HIS A 626 -14.87 0.57 -11.19
C HIS A 626 -14.71 1.91 -11.91
N ARG A 627 -13.80 2.02 -12.88
CA ARG A 627 -13.57 3.26 -13.63
C ARG A 627 -14.79 3.69 -14.44
N LEU A 628 -15.45 2.74 -15.12
CA LEU A 628 -16.69 2.99 -15.85
C LEU A 628 -17.81 3.50 -14.92
N SER A 629 -17.91 2.92 -13.72
CA SER A 629 -18.88 3.36 -12.70
C SER A 629 -18.63 4.81 -12.27
N LEU A 630 -17.38 5.19 -12.00
CA LEU A 630 -17.01 6.57 -11.64
C LEU A 630 -17.35 7.56 -12.77
N ARG A 631 -17.08 7.22 -14.03
CA ARG A 631 -17.45 8.06 -15.19
C ARG A 631 -18.97 8.22 -15.32
N GLY A 632 -19.74 7.15 -15.09
CA GLY A 632 -21.20 7.21 -15.08
C GLY A 632 -21.78 8.05 -13.92
N GLN A 633 -21.12 8.02 -12.76
CA GLN A 633 -21.48 8.86 -11.60
C GLN A 633 -21.14 10.33 -11.81
N ALA A 634 -20.01 10.65 -12.48
CA ALA A 634 -19.66 12.01 -12.84
C ALA A 634 -20.67 12.67 -13.79
N LEU A 635 -21.38 11.86 -14.61
CA LEU A 635 -22.47 12.31 -15.47
C LEU A 635 -23.82 12.51 -14.74
N THR A 636 -23.93 12.10 -13.46
CA THR A 636 -25.19 12.11 -12.68
C THR A 636 -25.06 12.80 -11.31
N ALA A 637 -24.00 13.56 -11.08
CA ALA A 637 -23.64 14.13 -9.77
C ALA A 637 -24.58 15.26 -9.28
N GLU A 638 -25.78 14.88 -8.83
CA GLU A 638 -26.54 15.55 -7.76
C GLU A 638 -27.11 14.48 -6.80
N SER A 639 -26.26 13.69 -6.12
CA SER A 639 -26.61 13.10 -4.81
C SER A 639 -25.42 12.41 -4.11
N SER A 640 -24.92 13.08 -3.07
CA SER A 640 -24.44 12.57 -1.77
C SER A 640 -23.82 11.16 -1.62
N LEU A 641 -22.55 11.18 -1.19
CA LEU A 641 -21.92 10.42 -0.09
C LEU A 641 -22.51 9.04 0.26
N GLY A 642 -21.93 8.02 -0.36
CA GLY A 642 -21.93 6.64 0.10
C GLY A 642 -20.93 5.85 -0.75
N ARG A 643 -19.78 5.45 -0.17
CA ARG A 643 -18.85 4.49 -0.78
C ARG A 643 -19.58 3.15 -0.91
N LEU A 644 -20.33 2.96 -2.00
CA LEU A 644 -20.82 1.66 -2.41
C LEU A 644 -19.67 0.97 -3.14
N ALA A 645 -19.27 -0.20 -2.64
CA ALA A 645 -18.37 -1.10 -3.33
C ALA A 645 -18.79 -1.20 -4.80
N ALA A 646 -17.84 -1.03 -5.73
CA ALA A 646 -18.09 -1.26 -7.14
C ALA A 646 -18.74 -2.64 -7.30
N PRO A 647 -19.78 -2.79 -8.16
CA PRO A 647 -20.39 -4.09 -8.38
C PRO A 647 -19.29 -5.06 -8.78
N SER A 648 -19.12 -6.14 -8.01
CA SER A 648 -18.27 -7.27 -8.38
C SER A 648 -18.60 -7.60 -9.83
N ALA A 649 -17.62 -7.44 -10.72
CA ALA A 649 -17.77 -7.65 -12.15
C ALA A 649 -17.93 -9.16 -12.39
N ALA A 650 -19.05 -9.78 -11.98
CA ALA A 650 -19.26 -11.22 -12.00
C ALA A 650 -18.75 -11.85 -13.32
N PRO A 651 -18.06 -13.00 -13.26
CA PRO A 651 -17.45 -13.61 -14.44
C PRO A 651 -18.50 -13.83 -15.54
N PRO A 652 -18.11 -13.67 -16.82
CA PRO A 652 -19.08 -13.77 -17.91
C PRO A 652 -19.62 -15.20 -18.00
N THR A 653 -20.95 -15.31 -18.07
CA THR A 653 -21.64 -16.55 -18.42
C THR A 653 -21.38 -16.92 -19.88
N VAL A 654 -21.60 -18.20 -20.23
CA VAL A 654 -21.49 -18.67 -21.62
C VAL A 654 -22.33 -17.82 -22.58
N GLU A 655 -23.56 -17.46 -22.20
CA GLU A 655 -24.43 -16.62 -23.04
C GLU A 655 -23.91 -15.19 -23.20
N GLN A 656 -23.28 -14.63 -22.16
CA GLN A 656 -22.61 -13.33 -22.28
C GLN A 656 -21.41 -13.41 -23.23
N ILE A 657 -20.63 -14.50 -23.18
CA ILE A 657 -19.52 -14.73 -24.13
C ILE A 657 -20.03 -14.80 -25.57
N ARG A 658 -21.14 -15.53 -25.82
CA ARG A 658 -21.80 -15.55 -27.15
C ARG A 658 -22.22 -14.16 -27.59
N THR A 659 -22.83 -13.41 -26.67
CA THR A 659 -23.32 -12.04 -26.93
C THR A 659 -22.17 -11.09 -27.27
N ILE A 660 -21.02 -11.22 -26.60
CA ILE A 660 -19.83 -10.40 -26.89
C ILE A 660 -19.36 -10.67 -28.32
N ALA A 661 -19.17 -11.93 -28.72
CA ALA A 661 -18.74 -12.27 -30.08
C ALA A 661 -19.72 -11.76 -31.16
N GLN A 662 -21.03 -11.86 -30.90
CA GLN A 662 -22.08 -11.37 -31.79
C GLN A 662 -22.06 -9.83 -31.90
N THR A 663 -21.96 -9.14 -30.76
CA THR A 663 -22.02 -7.67 -30.71
C THR A 663 -20.79 -7.04 -31.34
N GLN A 664 -19.63 -7.66 -31.11
CA GLN A 664 -18.35 -7.22 -31.68
C GLN A 664 -18.15 -7.69 -33.12
N ALA A 665 -19.05 -8.52 -33.65
CA ALA A 665 -18.99 -9.10 -35.00
C ALA A 665 -17.61 -9.71 -35.34
N ALA A 666 -16.99 -10.39 -34.37
CA ALA A 666 -15.63 -10.91 -34.49
C ALA A 666 -15.51 -12.38 -34.06
N THR A 667 -14.48 -13.05 -34.55
CA THR A 667 -14.12 -14.40 -34.11
C THR A 667 -13.18 -14.30 -32.91
N LEU A 668 -13.58 -14.84 -31.76
CA LEU A 668 -12.76 -14.87 -30.55
C LEU A 668 -12.03 -16.20 -30.44
N VAL A 669 -10.73 -16.18 -30.17
CA VAL A 669 -9.90 -17.38 -29.97
C VAL A 669 -9.23 -17.31 -28.61
N GLU A 670 -9.72 -18.10 -27.66
CA GLU A 670 -9.19 -18.16 -26.30
C GLU A 670 -8.31 -19.40 -26.10
N TYR A 671 -7.14 -19.18 -25.50
CA TYR A 671 -6.20 -20.21 -25.10
C TYR A 671 -6.15 -20.35 -23.58
N SER A 672 -6.16 -21.59 -23.08
CA SER A 672 -5.88 -21.91 -21.68
C SER A 672 -4.94 -23.10 -21.59
N LEU A 673 -3.88 -22.98 -20.80
CA LEU A 673 -2.93 -24.04 -20.50
C LEU A 673 -3.34 -24.74 -19.22
N VAL A 674 -3.84 -25.97 -19.37
CA VAL A 674 -4.34 -26.81 -18.29
C VAL A 674 -3.44 -28.04 -18.21
N ASP A 675 -2.55 -28.05 -17.22
CA ASP A 675 -1.44 -29.01 -17.10
C ASP A 675 -0.60 -29.04 -18.40
N GLU A 676 -0.39 -30.21 -19.00
CA GLU A 676 0.31 -30.43 -20.27
C GLU A 676 -0.62 -30.37 -21.49
N THR A 677 -1.81 -29.77 -21.35
CA THR A 677 -2.80 -29.68 -22.43
C THR A 677 -3.19 -28.24 -22.72
N LEU A 678 -3.07 -27.87 -23.99
CA LEU A 678 -3.56 -26.60 -24.50
C LEU A 678 -5.04 -26.74 -24.87
N TYR A 679 -5.89 -25.98 -24.20
CA TYR A 679 -7.30 -25.79 -24.55
C TYR A 679 -7.45 -24.58 -25.45
N ILE A 680 -8.24 -24.72 -26.51
CA ILE A 680 -8.48 -23.69 -27.52
C ILE A 680 -9.98 -23.61 -27.78
N TRP A 681 -10.58 -22.46 -27.47
CA TRP A 681 -11.97 -22.17 -27.81
C TRP A 681 -12.03 -21.17 -28.95
N VAL A 682 -12.92 -21.43 -29.92
CA VAL A 682 -13.25 -20.49 -30.99
C VAL A 682 -14.71 -20.10 -30.86
N VAL A 683 -14.99 -18.84 -30.56
CA VAL A 683 -16.34 -18.27 -30.52
C VAL A 683 -16.54 -17.47 -31.80
N GLN A 684 -17.39 -17.97 -32.69
CA GLN A 684 -17.68 -17.33 -33.97
C GLN A 684 -18.64 -16.14 -33.79
N PRO A 685 -18.70 -15.18 -34.74
CA PRO A 685 -19.63 -14.06 -34.69
C PRO A 685 -21.11 -14.47 -34.64
N THR A 686 -21.42 -15.70 -35.03
CA THR A 686 -22.77 -16.28 -34.90
C THR A 686 -23.15 -16.60 -33.45
N GLY A 687 -22.17 -16.59 -32.54
CA GLY A 687 -22.27 -17.09 -31.18
C GLY A 687 -21.96 -18.59 -31.05
N ALA A 688 -21.61 -19.30 -32.12
CA ALA A 688 -21.21 -20.72 -32.05
C ALA A 688 -19.87 -20.87 -31.33
N ILE A 689 -19.79 -21.76 -30.34
CA ILE A 689 -18.57 -22.04 -29.58
C ILE A 689 -18.04 -23.41 -30.01
N HIS A 690 -16.75 -23.46 -30.37
CA HIS A 690 -16.06 -24.68 -30.75
C HIS A 690 -14.88 -24.90 -29.83
N PHE A 691 -14.70 -26.12 -29.35
CA PHE A 691 -13.58 -26.49 -28.49
C PHE A 691 -12.60 -27.42 -29.21
N ARG A 692 -11.31 -27.17 -29.00
CA ARG A 692 -10.20 -28.04 -29.39
C ARG A 692 -9.24 -28.18 -28.21
N GLN A 693 -8.56 -29.31 -28.15
CA GLN A 693 -7.47 -29.52 -27.20
C GLN A 693 -6.28 -30.15 -27.91
N LYS A 694 -5.08 -29.81 -27.45
CA LYS A 694 -3.82 -30.32 -27.98
C LYS A 694 -2.89 -30.65 -26.82
N SER A 695 -2.43 -31.90 -26.75
CA SER A 695 -1.38 -32.31 -25.82
C SER A 695 -0.06 -31.65 -26.20
N LEU A 696 0.69 -31.19 -25.20
CA LEU A 696 2.06 -30.71 -25.36
C LEU A 696 3.07 -31.86 -25.39
N ASP A 697 2.70 -33.08 -24.98
CA ASP A 697 3.58 -34.26 -24.98
C ASP A 697 4.95 -34.01 -24.31
N GLY A 698 4.97 -33.21 -23.23
CA GLY A 698 6.18 -32.83 -22.49
C GLY A 698 6.97 -31.68 -23.12
N LEU A 699 6.43 -31.00 -24.14
CA LEU A 699 6.97 -29.75 -24.66
C LEU A 699 6.78 -28.64 -23.64
N ALA A 700 7.88 -28.11 -23.11
CA ALA A 700 7.87 -26.88 -22.34
C ALA A 700 7.54 -25.70 -23.27
N LEU A 701 6.26 -25.32 -23.32
CA LEU A 701 5.74 -24.28 -24.21
C LEU A 701 6.50 -22.95 -24.07
N GLY A 702 6.90 -22.59 -22.86
CA GLY A 702 7.65 -21.35 -22.64
C GLY A 702 9.05 -21.36 -23.24
N GLU A 703 9.80 -22.45 -23.01
CA GLU A 703 11.09 -22.67 -23.69
C GLU A 703 10.95 -22.66 -25.21
N GLN A 704 9.80 -23.14 -25.71
CA GLN A 704 9.52 -23.15 -27.13
C GLN A 704 9.30 -21.74 -27.69
N ILE A 705 8.52 -20.92 -26.99
CA ILE A 705 8.32 -19.51 -27.35
C ILE A 705 9.65 -18.77 -27.29
N ARG A 706 10.50 -19.04 -26.29
CA ARG A 706 11.85 -18.49 -26.19
C ARG A 706 12.74 -18.88 -27.37
N ALA A 707 12.78 -20.16 -27.73
CA ALA A 707 13.55 -20.65 -28.88
C ALA A 707 13.08 -20.03 -30.20
N ASN A 708 11.77 -19.84 -30.36
CA ASN A 708 11.19 -19.15 -31.50
C ASN A 708 11.66 -17.69 -31.61
N ARG A 709 11.60 -16.96 -30.50
CA ARG A 709 12.06 -15.57 -30.42
C ARG A 709 13.55 -15.44 -30.72
N LEU A 710 14.36 -16.37 -30.23
CA LEU A 710 15.78 -16.48 -30.59
C LEU A 710 15.99 -16.68 -32.10
N ALA A 711 15.19 -17.54 -32.74
CA ALA A 711 15.27 -17.79 -34.17
C ALA A 711 14.90 -16.57 -35.02
N LEU A 712 14.03 -15.70 -34.52
CA LEU A 712 13.69 -14.41 -35.11
C LEU A 712 14.78 -13.33 -34.90
N GLY A 713 15.81 -13.63 -34.10
CA GLY A 713 16.85 -12.67 -33.73
C GLY A 713 16.45 -11.72 -32.60
N VAL A 714 15.40 -12.05 -31.84
CA VAL A 714 14.81 -11.21 -30.79
C VAL A 714 14.81 -11.94 -29.44
N PRO A 715 15.99 -12.29 -28.89
CA PRO A 715 16.19 -13.23 -27.78
C PRO A 715 15.42 -12.92 -26.48
N GLY A 716 14.94 -11.67 -26.29
CA GLY A 716 14.26 -11.24 -25.08
C GLY A 716 15.19 -10.56 -24.05
N ARG A 717 14.61 -10.15 -22.91
CA ARG A 717 15.23 -9.34 -21.83
C ARG A 717 16.49 -10.03 -21.28
N GLY A 718 17.45 -9.24 -20.80
CA GLY A 718 18.77 -9.64 -20.29
C GLY A 718 18.83 -10.66 -19.15
N VAL A 719 18.30 -11.86 -19.34
CA VAL A 719 18.53 -13.03 -18.50
C VAL A 719 19.30 -14.06 -19.31
N ALA A 720 20.55 -14.28 -18.94
CA ALA A 720 21.23 -15.54 -19.22
C ALA A 720 20.71 -16.56 -18.21
N VAL A 721 19.87 -17.51 -18.66
CA VAL A 721 19.61 -18.76 -17.91
C VAL A 721 20.29 -19.88 -18.67
N GLU A 722 21.09 -20.68 -17.96
CA GLU A 722 21.64 -21.91 -18.52
C GLU A 722 20.49 -22.86 -18.91
N PRO A 723 20.56 -23.52 -20.09
CA PRO A 723 19.51 -24.43 -20.53
C PRO A 723 19.38 -25.59 -19.54
N THR A 724 18.28 -25.63 -18.78
CA THR A 724 17.93 -26.80 -17.97
C THR A 724 17.34 -27.88 -18.87
N GLY A 725 18.23 -28.69 -19.44
CA GLY A 725 17.90 -29.98 -20.05
C GLY A 725 17.79 -30.00 -21.58
N PRO A 726 18.05 -31.15 -22.22
CA PRO A 726 18.04 -31.28 -23.67
C PRO A 726 16.60 -31.47 -24.18
N GLY A 727 15.85 -30.37 -24.35
CA GLY A 727 14.73 -30.36 -25.28
C GLY A 727 15.25 -30.53 -26.70
N GLN A 728 14.60 -31.36 -27.53
CA GLN A 728 15.04 -31.55 -28.92
C GLN A 728 15.00 -30.19 -29.64
N PRO A 729 16.09 -29.75 -30.29
CA PRO A 729 16.07 -28.51 -31.06
C PRO A 729 15.13 -28.67 -32.25
N LEU A 730 14.24 -27.70 -32.41
CA LEU A 730 13.27 -27.69 -33.49
C LEU A 730 13.89 -27.27 -34.82
N GLN A 731 13.39 -27.88 -35.89
CA GLN A 731 13.86 -27.62 -37.25
C GLN A 731 13.21 -26.36 -37.86
N ASN A 732 11.98 -26.00 -37.45
CA ASN A 732 11.31 -24.77 -37.90
C ASN A 732 10.38 -24.18 -36.81
N PRO A 733 10.92 -23.44 -35.83
CA PRO A 733 10.22 -23.10 -34.59
C PRO A 733 8.98 -22.21 -34.75
N LEU A 734 8.83 -21.46 -35.87
CA LEU A 734 7.61 -20.68 -36.14
C LEU A 734 6.48 -21.56 -36.65
N HIS A 735 6.80 -22.48 -37.57
CA HIS A 735 5.80 -23.43 -38.07
C HIS A 735 5.33 -24.38 -36.97
N ASP A 736 6.23 -24.80 -36.08
CA ASP A 736 5.85 -25.67 -34.95
C ASP A 736 4.84 -25.00 -34.00
N LEU A 737 4.96 -23.68 -33.80
CA LEU A 737 3.93 -22.90 -33.07
C LEU A 737 2.63 -22.79 -33.86
N TYR A 738 2.66 -22.64 -35.19
CA TYR A 738 1.46 -22.68 -36.03
C TYR A 738 0.70 -24.02 -35.87
N GLN A 739 1.42 -25.14 -35.94
CA GLN A 739 0.84 -26.48 -35.78
C GLN A 739 0.21 -26.70 -34.40
N LEU A 740 0.76 -26.05 -33.38
CA LEU A 740 0.23 -26.15 -32.02
C LEU A 740 -0.99 -25.24 -31.80
N LEU A 741 -0.91 -23.99 -32.26
CA LEU A 741 -1.84 -22.92 -31.86
C LEU A 741 -2.95 -22.67 -32.88
N ILE A 742 -2.68 -22.85 -34.18
CA ILE A 742 -3.57 -22.42 -35.26
C ILE A 742 -4.10 -23.61 -36.07
N GLU A 743 -3.25 -24.56 -36.47
CA GLU A 743 -3.69 -25.72 -37.25
C GLU A 743 -4.93 -26.45 -36.69
N PRO A 744 -5.08 -26.65 -35.36
CA PRO A 744 -6.27 -27.31 -34.79
C PRO A 744 -7.59 -26.55 -35.02
N ILE A 745 -7.49 -25.24 -35.22
CA ILE A 745 -8.63 -24.31 -35.33
C ILE A 745 -8.76 -23.65 -36.70
N ALA A 746 -7.80 -23.83 -37.61
CA ALA A 746 -7.80 -23.20 -38.93
C ALA A 746 -9.13 -23.34 -39.70
N PRO A 747 -9.85 -24.49 -39.69
CA PRO A 747 -11.15 -24.62 -40.36
C PRO A 747 -12.29 -23.79 -39.74
N LEU A 748 -12.10 -23.25 -38.54
CA LEU A 748 -13.08 -22.48 -37.77
C LEU A 748 -12.85 -20.96 -37.90
N LEU A 749 -11.67 -20.56 -38.36
CA LEU A 749 -11.28 -19.17 -38.58
C LEU A 749 -11.97 -18.59 -39.83
N PRO A 750 -12.18 -17.26 -39.87
CA PRO A 750 -12.84 -16.60 -41.01
C PRO A 750 -12.00 -16.73 -42.29
N THR A 751 -12.68 -16.88 -43.43
CA THR A 751 -12.01 -16.93 -44.75
C THR A 751 -11.79 -15.55 -45.36
N GLU A 752 -12.52 -14.53 -44.88
CA GLU A 752 -12.35 -13.13 -45.30
C GLU A 752 -11.20 -12.49 -44.52
N PRO A 753 -10.13 -12.00 -45.17
CA PRO A 753 -8.93 -11.56 -44.45
C PRO A 753 -9.11 -10.34 -43.55
N ASP A 754 -10.08 -9.49 -43.87
CA ASP A 754 -10.38 -8.28 -43.12
C ASP A 754 -11.33 -8.55 -41.94
N HIS A 755 -11.84 -9.78 -41.82
CA HIS A 755 -12.64 -10.18 -40.66
C HIS A 755 -11.74 -10.26 -39.41
N PRO A 756 -12.08 -9.55 -38.31
CA PRO A 756 -11.25 -9.54 -37.12
C PRO A 756 -11.25 -10.87 -36.39
N VAL A 757 -10.05 -11.33 -36.04
CA VAL A 757 -9.80 -12.45 -35.13
C VAL A 757 -9.17 -11.90 -33.86
N VAL A 758 -9.89 -12.01 -32.75
CA VAL A 758 -9.40 -11.61 -31.43
C VAL A 758 -8.68 -12.79 -30.80
N ILE A 759 -7.37 -12.67 -30.64
CA ILE A 759 -6.53 -13.64 -29.94
C ILE A 759 -6.51 -13.30 -28.47
N ILE A 760 -6.86 -14.27 -27.65
CA ILE A 760 -7.00 -14.12 -26.22
C ILE A 760 -6.02 -15.11 -25.54
N PRO A 761 -4.74 -14.73 -25.42
CA PRO A 761 -3.68 -15.63 -24.96
C PRO A 761 -3.65 -15.74 -23.43
N GLN A 762 -2.90 -16.73 -22.93
CA GLN A 762 -2.63 -16.92 -21.51
C GLN A 762 -1.13 -17.15 -21.28
N GLY A 763 -0.58 -16.55 -20.21
CA GLY A 763 0.83 -16.73 -19.85
C GLY A 763 1.77 -16.30 -20.98
N GLU A 764 2.81 -17.08 -21.24
CA GLU A 764 3.82 -16.70 -22.23
C GLU A 764 3.31 -16.60 -23.67
N LEU A 765 2.08 -17.05 -23.96
CA LEU A 765 1.45 -16.88 -25.27
C LEU A 765 1.28 -15.41 -25.69
N PHE A 766 1.30 -14.45 -24.76
CA PHE A 766 1.35 -13.02 -25.09
C PHE A 766 2.61 -12.63 -25.86
N LEU A 767 3.67 -13.45 -25.83
CA LEU A 767 4.93 -13.20 -26.51
C LEU A 767 5.02 -13.84 -27.90
N VAL A 768 3.99 -14.58 -28.33
CA VAL A 768 3.96 -15.27 -29.62
C VAL A 768 3.69 -14.26 -30.75
N PRO A 769 4.52 -14.24 -31.80
CA PRO A 769 4.32 -13.40 -32.97
C PRO A 769 3.29 -14.02 -33.92
N PHE A 770 2.02 -14.06 -33.51
CA PHE A 770 0.95 -14.75 -34.28
C PHE A 770 0.93 -14.35 -35.75
N ALA A 771 1.11 -13.06 -36.06
CA ALA A 771 1.15 -12.54 -37.43
C ALA A 771 2.21 -13.21 -38.32
N ALA A 772 3.34 -13.65 -37.75
CA ALA A 772 4.47 -14.25 -38.46
C ALA A 772 4.46 -15.78 -38.48
N LEU A 773 3.40 -16.43 -37.98
CA LEU A 773 3.31 -17.89 -37.96
C LEU A 773 3.01 -18.41 -39.38
N PRO A 774 3.89 -19.24 -39.99
CA PRO A 774 3.71 -19.74 -41.34
C PRO A 774 2.86 -21.01 -41.38
N ASP A 775 1.94 -21.08 -42.35
CA ASP A 775 1.06 -22.23 -42.59
C ASP A 775 1.82 -23.55 -42.84
N THR A 776 2.99 -23.46 -43.44
CA THR A 776 3.85 -24.57 -43.84
C THR A 776 5.31 -24.25 -43.50
N PRO A 777 6.20 -25.26 -43.41
CA PRO A 777 7.60 -24.99 -43.06
C PRO A 777 8.43 -24.42 -44.22
N LEU A 778 7.81 -24.10 -45.36
CA LEU A 778 8.49 -23.55 -46.54
C LEU A 778 8.76 -22.05 -46.34
N SER A 779 9.91 -21.57 -46.82
CA SER A 779 10.28 -20.14 -46.73
C SER A 779 9.39 -19.21 -47.57
N SER A 780 8.52 -19.75 -48.41
CA SER A 780 7.54 -19.02 -49.22
C SER A 780 6.10 -19.26 -48.74
N SER A 781 5.94 -19.85 -47.56
CA SER A 781 4.62 -20.09 -46.99
C SER A 781 3.93 -18.76 -46.73
N PRO A 782 2.63 -18.63 -47.04
CA PRO A 782 1.81 -17.60 -46.40
C PRO A 782 1.97 -17.66 -44.89
N GLU A 783 1.96 -16.50 -44.26
CA GLU A 783 1.92 -16.34 -42.81
C GLU A 783 0.51 -15.95 -42.35
N LEU A 784 0.22 -16.10 -41.06
CA LEU A 784 -1.13 -15.89 -40.52
C LEU A 784 -1.72 -14.51 -40.86
N ILE A 785 -0.88 -13.48 -40.93
CA ILE A 785 -1.29 -12.11 -41.29
C ILE A 785 -1.81 -11.98 -42.73
N ASP A 786 -1.43 -12.90 -43.63
CA ASP A 786 -1.96 -12.94 -44.99
C ASP A 786 -3.45 -13.29 -44.98
N HIS A 787 -3.87 -14.09 -44.00
CA HIS A 787 -5.19 -14.70 -43.93
C HIS A 787 -6.15 -14.00 -42.99
N HIS A 788 -5.64 -13.31 -41.95
CA HIS A 788 -6.49 -12.78 -40.88
C HIS A 788 -6.03 -11.42 -40.36
N THR A 789 -6.99 -10.57 -39.99
CA THR A 789 -6.77 -9.35 -39.24
C THR A 789 -6.77 -9.67 -37.74
N LEU A 790 -5.66 -9.43 -37.06
CA LEU A 790 -5.44 -9.87 -35.67
C LEU A 790 -5.54 -8.70 -34.69
N LEU A 791 -6.22 -8.92 -33.57
CA LEU A 791 -6.16 -8.08 -32.39
C LEU A 791 -6.12 -8.93 -31.12
N PHE A 792 -5.76 -8.35 -29.98
CA PHE A 792 -5.47 -9.05 -28.75
C PHE A 792 -6.24 -8.49 -27.56
N ALA A 793 -6.59 -9.36 -26.63
CA ALA A 793 -7.18 -8.98 -25.37
C ALA A 793 -6.78 -9.96 -24.26
N PRO A 794 -6.63 -9.49 -23.01
CA PRO A 794 -6.28 -10.37 -21.90
C PRO A 794 -7.44 -11.25 -21.42
N ALA A 795 -8.69 -10.90 -21.77
CA ALA A 795 -9.87 -11.74 -21.57
C ALA A 795 -11.00 -11.35 -22.53
N ILE A 796 -11.96 -12.25 -22.77
CA ILE A 796 -13.14 -11.96 -23.60
C ILE A 796 -13.96 -10.83 -22.96
N SER A 797 -14.11 -10.87 -21.63
CA SER A 797 -14.81 -9.84 -20.84
C SER A 797 -14.22 -8.43 -20.99
N VAL A 798 -12.93 -8.29 -21.33
CA VAL A 798 -12.32 -6.98 -21.62
C VAL A 798 -12.78 -6.42 -22.97
N VAL A 799 -13.12 -7.29 -23.92
CA VAL A 799 -13.64 -6.93 -25.27
C VAL A 799 -15.15 -6.66 -25.25
N ALA A 800 -15.76 -6.59 -24.07
CA ALA A 800 -17.20 -6.41 -23.91
C ALA A 800 -17.65 -4.94 -23.96
N GLN A 801 -16.75 -3.96 -24.13
CA GLN A 801 -17.16 -2.57 -24.20
C GLN A 801 -17.83 -2.26 -25.55
N THR A 802 -19.03 -1.69 -25.52
CA THR A 802 -19.85 -1.45 -26.71
C THR A 802 -20.27 0.02 -26.88
N ASN A 803 -19.96 0.86 -25.90
CA ASN A 803 -20.35 2.27 -25.86
C ASN A 803 -19.16 3.23 -26.01
N THR A 804 -18.04 2.76 -26.56
CA THR A 804 -16.89 3.64 -26.78
C THR A 804 -17.07 4.44 -28.08
N PRO A 805 -16.73 5.75 -28.09
CA PRO A 805 -16.76 6.52 -29.32
C PRO A 805 -15.83 5.89 -30.37
N PRO A 806 -16.23 5.84 -31.66
CA PRO A 806 -15.32 5.42 -32.71
C PRO A 806 -14.14 6.39 -32.81
N LEU A 807 -13.01 5.91 -33.34
CA LEU A 807 -11.88 6.77 -33.66
C LEU A 807 -12.35 7.84 -34.66
N PRO A 808 -12.15 9.14 -34.39
CA PRO A 808 -12.47 10.18 -35.37
C PRO A 808 -11.60 10.03 -36.62
N PRO A 809 -12.08 10.44 -37.81
CA PRO A 809 -11.27 10.48 -39.02
C PRO A 809 -9.97 11.26 -38.77
N ILE A 810 -8.84 10.79 -39.30
CA ILE A 810 -7.52 11.35 -39.03
C ILE A 810 -7.44 12.87 -39.25
N GLY A 811 -8.16 13.42 -40.23
CA GLY A 811 -8.18 14.87 -40.51
C GLY A 811 -8.95 15.73 -39.50
N ASP A 812 -9.78 15.12 -38.65
CA ASP A 812 -10.55 15.78 -37.59
C ASP A 812 -10.09 15.35 -36.18
N ALA A 813 -9.13 14.42 -36.09
CA ALA A 813 -8.65 13.85 -34.83
C ALA A 813 -7.58 14.75 -34.20
N SER A 814 -7.80 15.18 -32.96
CA SER A 814 -6.74 15.81 -32.17
C SER A 814 -5.64 14.77 -31.87
N ALA A 815 -4.38 15.15 -32.13
CA ALA A 815 -3.26 14.23 -32.06
C ALA A 815 -2.05 14.80 -31.31
N LEU A 816 -1.47 13.97 -30.43
CA LEU A 816 -0.18 14.19 -29.78
C LEU A 816 0.85 13.26 -30.41
N VAL A 817 1.98 13.80 -30.87
CA VAL A 817 3.10 13.01 -31.40
C VAL A 817 4.37 13.36 -30.65
N VAL A 818 4.97 12.36 -30.01
CA VAL A 818 6.23 12.49 -29.25
C VAL A 818 7.31 11.68 -29.94
N GLY A 819 8.48 12.28 -30.16
CA GLY A 819 9.62 11.62 -30.81
C GLY A 819 10.95 12.01 -30.19
N ASN A 820 11.80 11.03 -29.87
CA ASN A 820 13.17 11.26 -29.39
C ASN A 820 13.31 12.41 -28.37
N PRO A 821 12.68 12.31 -27.18
CA PRO A 821 12.89 13.28 -26.12
C PRO A 821 14.37 13.39 -25.75
N THR A 822 14.76 14.49 -25.09
CA THR A 822 16.07 14.56 -24.44
C THR A 822 16.15 13.45 -23.41
N MET A 823 17.01 12.47 -23.63
CA MET A 823 16.94 11.24 -22.86
C MET A 823 17.29 11.42 -21.38
N PRO A 824 16.46 10.88 -20.46
CA PRO A 824 16.71 10.99 -19.02
C PRO A 824 17.81 10.01 -18.57
N LEU A 825 18.24 10.19 -17.32
CA LEU A 825 19.16 9.27 -16.64
C LEU A 825 18.38 8.03 -16.22
N ASP A 826 18.81 6.84 -16.65
CA ASP A 826 18.24 5.58 -16.18
C ASP A 826 18.54 5.41 -14.68
N PRO A 827 17.52 5.30 -13.81
CA PRO A 827 17.72 5.18 -12.37
C PRO A 827 18.35 3.83 -11.97
N ALA A 828 18.19 2.78 -12.78
CA ALA A 828 18.75 1.46 -12.47
C ALA A 828 20.25 1.39 -12.76
N THR A 829 20.70 1.98 -13.86
CA THR A 829 22.10 1.92 -14.30
C THR A 829 22.90 3.19 -13.98
N GLY A 830 22.23 4.32 -13.71
CA GLY A 830 22.86 5.62 -13.55
C GLY A 830 23.48 6.15 -14.85
N VAL A 831 23.05 5.66 -16.01
CA VAL A 831 23.55 6.04 -17.34
C VAL A 831 22.45 6.74 -18.11
N VAL A 832 22.79 7.80 -18.86
CA VAL A 832 21.81 8.50 -19.72
C VAL A 832 21.39 7.56 -20.85
N LEU A 833 20.08 7.40 -21.04
CA LEU A 833 19.56 6.55 -22.11
C LEU A 833 20.04 7.05 -23.47
N THR A 834 20.26 6.12 -24.40
CA THR A 834 20.77 6.48 -25.73
C THR A 834 19.71 7.21 -26.54
N PRO A 835 20.02 8.39 -27.13
CA PRO A 835 19.10 9.08 -28.05
C PRO A 835 18.69 8.21 -29.24
N LEU A 836 17.46 8.39 -29.72
CA LEU A 836 16.82 7.59 -30.75
C LEU A 836 16.56 8.43 -32.01
N ALA A 837 17.58 8.60 -32.85
CA ALA A 837 17.46 9.40 -34.07
C ALA A 837 16.41 8.84 -35.07
N GLY A 838 16.13 7.54 -35.05
CA GLY A 838 15.01 6.95 -35.81
C GLY A 838 13.65 7.42 -35.31
N ALA A 839 13.45 7.41 -33.99
CA ALA A 839 12.21 7.88 -33.37
C ALA A 839 11.91 9.36 -33.67
N GLU A 840 12.94 10.21 -33.79
CA GLU A 840 12.78 11.60 -34.23
C GLU A 840 12.26 11.67 -35.69
N ARG A 841 12.88 10.88 -36.58
CA ARG A 841 12.45 10.81 -38.00
C ARG A 841 11.03 10.29 -38.13
N GLU A 842 10.67 9.29 -37.33
CA GLU A 842 9.31 8.73 -37.28
C GLU A 842 8.29 9.78 -36.86
N ALA A 843 8.51 10.46 -35.73
CA ALA A 843 7.61 11.52 -35.26
C ALA A 843 7.46 12.66 -36.28
N LEU A 844 8.56 13.10 -36.90
CA LEU A 844 8.54 14.13 -37.93
C LEU A 844 7.81 13.69 -39.22
N ALA A 845 7.77 12.38 -39.51
CA ALA A 845 7.04 11.83 -40.65
C ALA A 845 5.53 11.67 -40.37
N ILE A 846 5.17 11.35 -39.13
CA ILE A 846 3.78 11.09 -38.71
C ILE A 846 3.02 12.38 -38.41
N ALA A 847 3.65 13.37 -37.77
CA ALA A 847 2.97 14.59 -37.34
C ALA A 847 2.21 15.31 -38.49
N PRO A 848 2.76 15.44 -39.72
CA PRO A 848 2.01 16.01 -40.85
C PRO A 848 0.83 15.17 -41.34
N ILE A 849 0.83 13.86 -41.12
CA ILE A 849 -0.29 12.97 -41.49
C ILE A 849 -1.49 13.21 -40.57
N LEU A 850 -1.22 13.53 -39.29
CA LEU A 850 -2.18 13.79 -38.23
C LEU A 850 -2.50 15.28 -38.03
N ASP A 851 -2.07 16.15 -38.95
CA ASP A 851 -2.23 17.62 -38.87
C ASP A 851 -1.82 18.24 -37.51
N THR A 852 -0.70 17.76 -36.96
CA THR A 852 -0.17 18.22 -35.66
C THR A 852 1.33 18.53 -35.73
N THR A 853 1.89 19.05 -34.63
CA THR A 853 3.34 19.23 -34.45
C THR A 853 3.89 18.18 -33.51
N SER A 854 5.10 17.68 -33.77
CA SER A 854 5.76 16.72 -32.88
C SER A 854 6.46 17.41 -31.70
N LEU A 855 6.30 16.89 -30.49
CA LEU A 855 7.15 17.21 -29.33
C LEU A 855 8.43 16.36 -29.40
N ILE A 856 9.59 17.02 -29.49
CA ILE A 856 10.90 16.38 -29.62
C ILE A 856 11.93 17.04 -28.71
N GLY A 857 13.04 16.34 -28.44
CA GLY A 857 14.15 16.92 -27.69
C GLY A 857 13.74 17.43 -26.31
N SER A 858 14.15 18.65 -25.94
CA SER A 858 13.86 19.24 -24.62
C SER A 858 12.40 19.64 -24.42
N ASP A 859 11.61 19.70 -25.50
CA ASP A 859 10.23 20.18 -25.45
C ASP A 859 9.27 19.05 -25.05
N ALA A 860 9.67 17.79 -25.28
CA ALA A 860 8.92 16.58 -24.91
C ALA A 860 9.00 16.24 -23.41
N THR A 861 8.67 17.20 -22.56
CA THR A 861 8.63 17.03 -21.09
C THR A 861 7.35 16.32 -20.65
N LYS A 862 7.38 15.69 -19.47
CA LYS A 862 6.20 15.09 -18.84
C LYS A 862 5.04 16.07 -18.70
N ALA A 863 5.32 17.31 -18.28
CA ALA A 863 4.30 18.34 -18.11
C ALA A 863 3.61 18.70 -19.44
N ALA A 864 4.39 18.93 -20.51
CA ALA A 864 3.83 19.25 -21.84
C ALA A 864 2.97 18.09 -22.38
N ILE A 865 3.42 16.86 -22.19
CA ILE A 865 2.66 15.67 -22.62
C ILE A 865 1.36 15.51 -21.83
N LEU A 866 1.38 15.67 -20.50
CA LEU A 866 0.18 15.55 -19.68
C LEU A 866 -0.84 16.66 -19.95
N GLU A 867 -0.41 17.85 -20.37
CA GLU A 867 -1.29 18.94 -20.78
C GLU A 867 -2.12 18.57 -22.02
N GLU A 868 -1.54 17.85 -22.98
CA GLU A 868 -2.22 17.46 -24.22
C GLU A 868 -2.91 16.08 -24.14
N LEU A 869 -2.27 15.10 -23.48
CA LEU A 869 -2.69 13.69 -23.49
C LEU A 869 -4.12 13.46 -22.98
N GLY A 870 -4.61 14.32 -22.09
CA GLY A 870 -5.96 14.26 -21.54
C GLY A 870 -7.07 14.61 -22.53
N GLU A 871 -6.76 15.31 -23.63
CA GLU A 871 -7.75 15.91 -24.55
C GLU A 871 -7.64 15.36 -26.00
N VAL A 872 -6.57 14.62 -26.32
CA VAL A 872 -6.34 14.08 -27.67
C VAL A 872 -7.14 12.82 -27.95
N ALA A 873 -7.50 12.62 -29.21
CA ALA A 873 -8.07 11.37 -29.73
C ALA A 873 -6.99 10.32 -30.01
N ILE A 874 -5.82 10.77 -30.48
CA ILE A 874 -4.69 9.93 -30.88
C ILE A 874 -3.43 10.39 -30.15
N ALA A 875 -2.68 9.45 -29.58
CA ALA A 875 -1.34 9.72 -29.07
C ALA A 875 -0.33 8.72 -29.65
N HIS A 876 0.80 9.23 -30.12
CA HIS A 876 1.90 8.45 -30.65
C HIS A 876 3.17 8.74 -29.86
N PHE A 877 3.79 7.69 -29.30
CA PHE A 877 5.01 7.78 -28.51
C PHE A 877 6.14 6.98 -29.18
N ALA A 878 7.05 7.69 -29.86
CA ALA A 878 8.31 7.16 -30.35
C ALA A 878 9.44 7.54 -29.38
N THR A 879 9.65 6.73 -28.33
CA THR A 879 10.65 6.98 -27.28
C THR A 879 11.15 5.65 -26.68
N HIS A 880 11.90 5.66 -25.57
CA HIS A 880 12.16 4.43 -24.81
C HIS A 880 10.94 4.07 -23.96
N GLY A 881 10.50 2.82 -24.09
CA GLY A 881 9.60 2.16 -23.15
C GLY A 881 10.45 1.30 -22.24
N LEU A 882 10.43 1.59 -20.95
CA LEU A 882 11.13 0.80 -19.95
C LEU A 882 10.14 -0.17 -19.32
N LEU A 883 10.64 -1.34 -18.97
CA LEU A 883 9.87 -2.45 -18.40
C LEU A 883 10.29 -2.78 -16.97
N ASP A 884 11.25 -2.04 -16.45
CA ASP A 884 11.73 -2.19 -15.09
C ASP A 884 10.67 -1.67 -14.11
N ASP A 885 10.77 -2.16 -12.88
CA ASP A 885 10.01 -1.62 -11.77
C ASP A 885 10.71 -0.33 -11.31
N PHE A 886 9.95 0.77 -11.26
CA PHE A 886 10.42 2.10 -10.85
C PHE A 886 10.12 2.38 -9.37
N GLY A 887 9.98 1.32 -8.55
CA GLY A 887 9.53 1.42 -7.16
C GLY A 887 8.03 1.67 -7.08
N THR A 888 7.28 1.15 -8.06
CA THR A 888 5.84 1.34 -8.21
C THR A 888 5.15 -0.01 -8.39
N ASP A 889 3.95 -0.13 -7.86
CA ASP A 889 3.11 -1.34 -7.92
C ASP A 889 2.83 -1.89 -9.34
N ILE A 890 3.02 -1.07 -10.39
CA ILE A 890 2.89 -1.46 -11.80
C ILE A 890 4.21 -1.18 -12.53
N PRO A 891 4.89 -2.20 -13.09
CA PRO A 891 6.17 -2.00 -13.76
C PRO A 891 6.03 -1.26 -15.09
N GLY A 892 7.08 -0.51 -15.44
CA GLY A 892 7.26 0.13 -16.72
C GLY A 892 7.04 1.65 -16.72
N ALA A 893 7.65 2.32 -17.69
CA ALA A 893 7.58 3.76 -17.86
C ALA A 893 7.88 4.19 -19.30
N LEU A 894 7.42 5.37 -19.69
CA LEU A 894 7.88 6.07 -20.89
C LEU A 894 8.98 7.07 -20.51
N ALA A 895 10.09 7.04 -21.24
CA ALA A 895 11.17 8.00 -21.09
C ALA A 895 10.84 9.30 -21.84
N LEU A 896 10.91 10.42 -21.14
CA LEU A 896 10.57 11.78 -21.57
C LEU A 896 11.71 12.75 -21.20
N ALA A 897 11.61 14.00 -21.64
CA ALA A 897 12.63 14.99 -21.33
C ALA A 897 12.66 15.34 -19.82
N PRO A 898 13.81 15.17 -19.14
CA PRO A 898 13.93 15.51 -17.72
C PRO A 898 13.93 17.03 -17.53
N THR A 899 13.50 17.48 -16.36
CA THR A 899 13.53 18.89 -15.95
C THR A 899 14.25 19.04 -14.61
N ALA A 900 14.34 20.28 -14.09
CA ALA A 900 14.93 20.51 -12.77
C ALA A 900 14.12 19.89 -11.61
N VAL A 901 12.84 19.55 -11.84
CA VAL A 901 11.91 19.05 -10.82
C VAL A 901 11.30 17.68 -11.16
N ASP A 902 11.56 17.16 -12.36
CA ASP A 902 11.01 15.89 -12.86
C ASP A 902 12.11 15.04 -13.50
N SER A 903 12.12 13.74 -13.20
CA SER A 903 13.14 12.79 -13.65
C SER A 903 13.05 12.44 -15.14
N GLY A 904 11.97 12.84 -15.83
CA GLY A 904 11.71 12.50 -17.22
C GLY A 904 11.07 11.12 -17.38
N PHE A 905 10.37 10.58 -16.38
CA PHE A 905 9.65 9.32 -16.51
C PHE A 905 8.15 9.50 -16.25
N LEU A 906 7.34 8.99 -17.18
CA LEU A 906 5.91 8.80 -16.98
C LEU A 906 5.66 7.31 -16.74
N THR A 907 5.38 6.93 -15.50
CA THR A 907 5.31 5.51 -15.10
C THR A 907 3.96 4.89 -15.48
N ALA A 908 3.93 3.56 -15.61
CA ALA A 908 2.70 2.81 -15.85
C ALA A 908 1.67 3.03 -14.72
N ALA A 909 2.13 3.08 -13.47
CA ALA A 909 1.28 3.42 -12.32
C ALA A 909 0.63 4.80 -12.45
N GLU A 910 1.41 5.83 -12.84
CA GLU A 910 0.87 7.18 -13.07
C GLU A 910 -0.15 7.19 -14.22
N ILE A 911 0.15 6.50 -15.33
CA ILE A 911 -0.74 6.42 -16.49
C ILE A 911 -2.08 5.77 -16.09
N ALA A 912 -2.06 4.69 -15.32
CA ALA A 912 -3.27 3.98 -14.89
C ALA A 912 -4.22 4.87 -14.07
N GLU A 913 -3.72 5.94 -13.47
CA GLU A 913 -4.52 6.90 -12.71
C GLU A 913 -5.21 7.97 -13.57
N LEU A 914 -4.67 8.23 -14.76
CA LEU A 914 -5.13 9.30 -15.65
C LEU A 914 -6.55 9.05 -16.19
N PRO A 915 -7.38 10.10 -16.35
CA PRO A 915 -8.69 10.01 -17.00
C PRO A 915 -8.57 10.30 -18.50
N LEU A 916 -7.98 9.40 -19.27
CA LEU A 916 -7.73 9.62 -20.70
C LEU A 916 -9.00 9.45 -21.54
N SER A 917 -9.17 10.36 -22.51
CA SER A 917 -10.21 10.27 -23.55
C SER A 917 -9.71 9.66 -24.86
N ALA A 918 -8.39 9.50 -25.03
CA ALA A 918 -7.79 9.01 -26.26
C ALA A 918 -8.39 7.67 -26.72
N GLN A 919 -8.76 7.57 -27.99
CA GLN A 919 -9.26 6.32 -28.56
C GLN A 919 -8.12 5.42 -29.01
N LEU A 920 -6.99 5.99 -29.43
CA LEU A 920 -5.81 5.26 -29.90
C LEU A 920 -4.53 5.79 -29.25
N VAL A 921 -3.77 4.90 -28.62
CA VAL A 921 -2.38 5.14 -28.19
C VAL A 921 -1.45 4.17 -28.93
N VAL A 922 -0.41 4.70 -29.56
CA VAL A 922 0.65 3.91 -30.21
C VAL A 922 1.93 4.06 -29.42
N LEU A 923 2.40 2.97 -28.84
CA LEU A 923 3.67 2.88 -28.12
C LEU A 923 4.74 2.33 -29.06
N SER A 924 5.26 3.20 -29.93
CA SER A 924 6.38 2.93 -30.85
C SER A 924 7.72 2.97 -30.12
N ALA A 925 7.78 2.22 -29.04
CA ALA A 925 8.91 2.12 -28.13
C ALA A 925 9.25 0.62 -28.01
N CYS A 926 10.54 0.30 -27.86
CA CYS A 926 11.00 -1.09 -27.81
C CYS A 926 10.36 -1.85 -26.64
N ASP A 927 9.89 -3.07 -26.92
CA ASP A 927 9.37 -4.00 -25.92
C ASP A 927 8.15 -3.50 -25.11
N THR A 928 7.40 -2.49 -25.56
CA THR A 928 6.27 -1.87 -24.82
C THR A 928 5.05 -2.75 -24.59
N GLY A 929 4.91 -3.82 -25.38
CA GLY A 929 3.89 -4.85 -25.21
C GLY A 929 4.28 -5.89 -24.18
N ARG A 930 5.47 -5.77 -23.60
CA ARG A 930 5.95 -6.63 -22.53
C ARG A 930 5.71 -5.95 -21.18
N GLY A 931 5.75 -6.77 -20.15
CA GLY A 931 5.48 -6.41 -18.75
C GLY A 931 5.60 -7.67 -17.91
N ASN A 932 5.12 -7.62 -16.67
CA ASN A 932 4.99 -8.83 -15.87
C ASN A 932 3.79 -9.63 -16.40
N ILE A 933 4.06 -10.82 -16.93
CA ILE A 933 3.02 -11.73 -17.41
C ILE A 933 2.48 -12.48 -16.20
N THR A 934 1.20 -12.27 -15.88
CA THR A 934 0.50 -12.90 -14.75
C THR A 934 -0.80 -13.55 -15.24
N GLY A 935 -1.60 -14.12 -14.35
CA GLY A 935 -2.97 -14.54 -14.64
C GLY A 935 -3.89 -13.39 -15.10
N ASP A 936 -3.48 -12.14 -14.88
CA ASP A 936 -4.21 -10.94 -15.29
C ASP A 936 -3.86 -10.46 -16.73
N GLY A 937 -2.89 -11.12 -17.37
CA GLY A 937 -2.36 -10.75 -18.69
C GLY A 937 -0.99 -10.06 -18.59
N VAL A 938 -0.72 -9.09 -19.47
CA VAL A 938 0.49 -8.27 -19.42
C VAL A 938 0.26 -7.09 -18.48
N VAL A 939 0.83 -7.15 -17.28
CA VAL A 939 0.85 -6.05 -16.32
C VAL A 939 1.98 -5.08 -16.70
N GLY A 940 1.61 -3.91 -17.21
CA GLY A 940 2.56 -2.89 -17.68
C GLY A 940 1.87 -1.72 -18.38
N LEU A 941 2.55 -1.11 -19.35
CA LEU A 941 2.07 0.08 -20.07
C LEU A 941 0.73 -0.15 -20.78
N SER A 942 0.55 -1.27 -21.48
CA SER A 942 -0.69 -1.58 -22.21
C SER A 942 -1.91 -1.60 -21.30
N ARG A 943 -1.85 -2.39 -20.22
CA ARG A 943 -2.89 -2.45 -19.17
C ARG A 943 -3.17 -1.08 -18.55
N SER A 944 -2.13 -0.28 -18.34
CA SER A 944 -2.25 1.05 -17.72
C SER A 944 -3.01 2.03 -18.62
N PHE A 945 -2.67 2.11 -19.92
CA PHE A 945 -3.42 2.93 -20.87
C PHE A 945 -4.87 2.47 -21.05
N LEU A 946 -5.09 1.15 -21.13
CA LEU A 946 -6.45 0.61 -21.21
C LEU A 946 -7.27 1.01 -19.96
N THR A 947 -6.68 0.87 -18.78
CA THR A 947 -7.30 1.28 -17.50
C THR A 947 -7.58 2.78 -17.43
N ALA A 948 -6.68 3.59 -17.99
CA ALA A 948 -6.82 5.05 -18.06
C ALA A 948 -7.99 5.50 -18.97
N GLY A 949 -8.52 4.58 -19.80
CA GLY A 949 -9.68 4.81 -20.65
C GLY A 949 -9.39 4.76 -22.15
N VAL A 950 -8.19 4.31 -22.56
CA VAL A 950 -7.85 4.15 -23.96
C VAL A 950 -8.49 2.89 -24.54
N ASN A 951 -9.12 2.99 -25.72
CA ASN A 951 -9.79 1.86 -26.36
C ASN A 951 -8.80 0.90 -27.05
N HIS A 952 -7.84 1.49 -27.77
CA HIS A 952 -6.89 0.80 -28.64
C HIS A 952 -5.46 1.18 -28.27
N VAL A 953 -4.65 0.18 -27.94
CA VAL A 953 -3.22 0.38 -27.63
C VAL A 953 -2.39 -0.49 -28.56
N VAL A 954 -1.63 0.13 -29.45
CA VAL A 954 -0.65 -0.56 -30.30
C VAL A 954 0.69 -0.58 -29.57
N VAL A 955 1.28 -1.76 -29.43
CA VAL A 955 2.52 -1.99 -28.67
C VAL A 955 3.47 -2.91 -29.41
N SER A 956 4.76 -2.88 -29.09
CA SER A 956 5.78 -3.75 -29.70
C SER A 956 6.11 -4.96 -28.81
N LEU A 957 6.25 -6.14 -29.41
CA LEU A 957 6.64 -7.39 -28.72
C LEU A 957 8.15 -7.52 -28.52
N TRP A 958 8.96 -6.70 -29.20
CA TRP A 958 10.42 -6.64 -29.11
C TRP A 958 10.95 -5.30 -29.64
N ALA A 959 12.22 -5.01 -29.36
CA ALA A 959 12.97 -3.94 -30.01
C ALA A 959 13.14 -4.17 -31.52
N VAL A 960 12.63 -3.23 -32.33
CA VAL A 960 12.65 -3.29 -33.80
C VAL A 960 13.71 -2.33 -34.34
N ASP A 961 14.20 -2.59 -35.55
CA ASP A 961 15.07 -1.65 -36.25
C ASP A 961 14.35 -0.32 -36.52
N ASP A 962 15.06 0.79 -36.30
CA ASP A 962 14.52 2.14 -36.43
C ASP A 962 13.94 2.43 -37.82
N ASP A 963 14.60 1.95 -38.90
CA ASP A 963 14.17 2.27 -40.26
C ASP A 963 12.89 1.49 -40.64
N SER A 964 12.78 0.22 -40.25
CA SER A 964 11.58 -0.57 -40.50
C SER A 964 10.39 -0.12 -39.63
N THR A 965 10.64 0.30 -38.39
CA THR A 965 9.62 0.86 -37.50
C THR A 965 9.02 2.15 -38.08
N ALA A 966 9.88 3.09 -38.48
CA ALA A 966 9.42 4.35 -39.06
C ALA A 966 8.62 4.10 -40.35
N ALA A 967 9.05 3.15 -41.19
CA ALA A 967 8.31 2.77 -42.40
C ALA A 967 6.92 2.19 -42.05
N LEU A 968 6.86 1.26 -41.10
CA LEU A 968 5.62 0.62 -40.68
C LEU A 968 4.64 1.60 -40.05
N MET A 969 5.10 2.44 -39.11
CA MET A 969 4.22 3.38 -38.41
C MET A 969 3.75 4.52 -39.31
N THR A 970 4.61 5.01 -40.20
CA THR A 970 4.16 5.98 -41.22
C THR A 970 3.09 5.36 -42.12
N GLU A 971 3.28 4.12 -42.55
CA GLU A 971 2.29 3.43 -43.39
C GLU A 971 1.00 3.13 -42.64
N PHE A 972 1.08 2.75 -41.36
CA PHE A 972 -0.08 2.55 -40.49
C PHE A 972 -0.99 3.78 -40.44
N TYR A 973 -0.43 4.97 -40.22
CA TYR A 973 -1.22 6.19 -40.23
C TYR A 973 -1.75 6.55 -41.63
N ARG A 974 -1.03 6.24 -42.72
CA ARG A 974 -1.57 6.42 -44.08
C ARG A 974 -2.78 5.52 -44.33
N GLN A 975 -2.71 4.26 -43.91
CA GLN A 975 -3.84 3.34 -44.03
C GLN A 975 -5.03 3.82 -43.19
N LEU A 976 -4.80 4.32 -41.97
CA LEU A 976 -5.83 4.94 -41.12
C LEU A 976 -6.50 6.19 -41.70
N GLN A 977 -5.91 6.86 -42.69
CA GLN A 977 -6.59 7.98 -43.37
C GLN A 977 -7.76 7.52 -44.24
N THR A 978 -7.75 6.24 -44.66
CA THR A 978 -8.76 5.66 -45.54
C THR A 978 -9.54 4.52 -44.89
N GLU A 979 -8.99 3.90 -43.84
CA GLU A 979 -9.56 2.78 -43.11
C GLU A 979 -10.04 3.22 -41.72
N ASP A 980 -11.31 3.00 -41.42
CA ASP A 980 -11.89 3.32 -40.10
C ASP A 980 -11.50 2.29 -39.01
N ASN A 981 -10.89 1.16 -39.41
CA ASN A 981 -10.55 0.06 -38.53
C ASN A 981 -9.04 -0.03 -38.26
N VAL A 982 -8.65 0.20 -37.00
CA VAL A 982 -7.26 0.18 -36.52
C VAL A 982 -6.55 -1.15 -36.79
N ALA A 983 -7.24 -2.28 -36.64
CA ALA A 983 -6.65 -3.60 -36.85
C ALA A 983 -6.36 -3.85 -38.34
N ILE A 984 -7.28 -3.45 -39.23
CA ILE A 984 -7.11 -3.57 -40.68
C ILE A 984 -5.96 -2.67 -41.15
N ALA A 985 -5.92 -1.41 -40.68
CA ALA A 985 -4.84 -0.49 -41.01
C ALA A 985 -3.47 -1.02 -40.57
N LEU A 986 -3.37 -1.61 -39.37
CA LEU A 986 -2.14 -2.23 -38.88
C LEU A 986 -1.74 -3.44 -39.74
N ARG A 987 -2.68 -4.30 -40.10
CA ARG A 987 -2.43 -5.43 -41.02
C ARG A 987 -1.90 -4.95 -42.36
N HIS A 988 -2.54 -3.96 -43.00
CA HIS A 988 -2.11 -3.43 -44.28
C HIS A 988 -0.71 -2.82 -44.19
N ALA A 989 -0.40 -2.11 -43.11
CA ALA A 989 0.94 -1.58 -42.86
C ALA A 989 1.99 -2.68 -42.71
N MET A 990 1.69 -3.78 -42.01
CA MET A 990 2.58 -4.94 -41.91
C MET A 990 2.85 -5.57 -43.27
N LEU A 991 1.81 -5.80 -44.07
CA LEU A 991 1.92 -6.39 -45.41
C LEU A 991 2.73 -5.49 -46.36
N ALA A 992 2.51 -4.18 -46.30
CA ALA A 992 3.27 -3.19 -47.06
C ALA A 992 4.74 -3.14 -46.63
N THR A 993 5.00 -3.16 -45.33
CA THR A 993 6.37 -3.14 -44.77
C THR A 993 7.14 -4.41 -45.14
N ARG A 994 6.48 -5.58 -45.08
CA ARG A 994 7.06 -6.88 -45.48
C ARG A 994 7.57 -6.88 -46.91
N SER A 995 6.98 -6.09 -47.80
CA SER A 995 7.45 -5.96 -49.19
C SER A 995 8.83 -5.29 -49.31
N GLN A 996 9.21 -4.49 -48.31
CA GLN A 996 10.49 -3.78 -48.23
C GLN A 996 11.48 -4.49 -47.30
N TYR A 997 10.99 -5.12 -46.23
CA TYR A 997 11.77 -5.80 -45.20
C TYR A 997 11.31 -7.26 -45.06
N SER A 998 12.13 -8.20 -45.52
CA SER A 998 11.70 -9.61 -45.64
C SER A 998 11.75 -10.41 -44.33
N ARG A 999 12.39 -9.92 -43.26
CA ARG A 999 12.48 -10.67 -42.00
C ARG A 999 11.28 -10.33 -41.11
N PRO A 1000 10.60 -11.33 -40.50
CA PRO A 1000 9.48 -11.08 -39.60
C PRO A 1000 9.80 -10.18 -38.41
N SER A 1001 11.05 -10.15 -37.94
CA SER A 1001 11.49 -9.23 -36.88
C SER A 1001 11.38 -7.75 -37.25
N ASP A 1002 11.31 -7.42 -38.55
CA ASP A 1002 11.21 -6.05 -39.05
C ASP A 1002 9.75 -5.56 -39.24
N TRP A 1003 8.74 -6.46 -39.28
CA TRP A 1003 7.36 -6.08 -39.58
C TRP A 1003 6.28 -6.70 -38.69
N ALA A 1004 6.57 -7.80 -37.98
CA ALA A 1004 5.59 -8.53 -37.15
C ALA A 1004 5.64 -8.16 -35.66
N ALA A 1005 6.36 -7.10 -35.31
CA ALA A 1005 6.62 -6.74 -33.92
C ALA A 1005 5.43 -6.10 -33.22
N PHE A 1006 4.60 -5.37 -33.96
CA PHE A 1006 3.51 -4.59 -33.39
C PHE A 1006 2.25 -5.42 -33.24
N THR A 1007 1.54 -5.21 -32.14
CA THR A 1007 0.27 -5.86 -31.86
C THR A 1007 -0.71 -4.86 -31.29
N LEU A 1008 -2.01 -5.06 -31.57
CA LEU A 1008 -3.09 -4.21 -31.13
C LEU A 1008 -3.80 -4.85 -29.93
N PHE A 1009 -3.70 -4.25 -28.76
CA PHE A 1009 -4.57 -4.56 -27.61
C PHE A 1009 -5.81 -3.68 -27.64
N SER A 1010 -6.99 -4.27 -27.44
CA SER A 1010 -8.24 -3.54 -27.59
C SER A 1010 -9.33 -3.96 -26.61
N GLN A 1011 -10.15 -2.99 -26.18
CA GLN A 1011 -11.36 -3.23 -25.35
C GLN A 1011 -12.64 -3.37 -26.18
N THR A 1012 -12.55 -3.08 -27.48
CA THR A 1012 -13.65 -3.22 -28.45
C THR A 1012 -13.10 -3.74 -29.77
N VAL A 1013 -13.95 -4.30 -30.62
CA VAL A 1013 -13.56 -4.55 -32.01
C VAL A 1013 -13.91 -3.30 -32.81
N PRO A 1014 -12.95 -2.68 -33.52
CA PRO A 1014 -13.24 -1.51 -34.35
C PRO A 1014 -14.27 -1.88 -35.42
N SER A 1015 -15.35 -1.11 -35.56
CA SER A 1015 -16.43 -1.43 -36.50
C SER A 1015 -16.00 -1.10 -37.94
N SER A 1016 -16.26 -2.02 -38.87
CA SER A 1016 -16.23 -1.73 -40.31
C SER A 1016 -17.61 -1.22 -40.74
N SER A 1017 -17.85 0.08 -40.54
CA SER A 1017 -19.08 0.82 -40.87
C SER A 1017 -20.33 0.57 -39.98
N PRO A 1018 -21.25 1.56 -39.85
CA PRO A 1018 -22.50 1.45 -39.09
C PRO A 1018 -23.59 0.59 -39.74
N ASP A 1019 -23.43 0.17 -41.00
CA ASP A 1019 -24.54 -0.39 -41.81
C ASP A 1019 -24.80 -1.89 -41.57
N ASN A 1020 -23.98 -2.56 -40.78
CA ASN A 1020 -24.13 -3.99 -40.45
C ASN A 1020 -24.72 -4.26 -39.06
N LEU A 1021 -25.39 -3.28 -38.45
CA LEU A 1021 -26.32 -3.58 -37.37
C LEU A 1021 -27.46 -4.44 -37.94
N ILE A 1022 -27.31 -5.75 -37.80
CA ILE A 1022 -28.38 -6.73 -37.95
C ILE A 1022 -29.55 -6.18 -37.14
N THR A 1023 -30.61 -5.78 -37.84
CA THR A 1023 -31.90 -5.44 -37.27
C THR A 1023 -32.36 -6.62 -36.42
N LEU A 1024 -32.14 -6.54 -35.10
CA LEU A 1024 -32.82 -7.39 -34.14
C LEU A 1024 -34.31 -7.06 -34.25
N ALA A 1025 -35.05 -7.94 -34.93
CA ALA A 1025 -36.50 -7.86 -34.97
C ALA A 1025 -37.04 -7.90 -33.52
N PRO A 1026 -37.98 -7.01 -33.15
CA PRO A 1026 -38.53 -7.00 -31.81
C PRO A 1026 -39.30 -8.30 -31.57
N LYS A 1027 -38.98 -9.00 -30.48
CA LYS A 1027 -39.87 -10.01 -29.87
C LYS A 1027 -40.64 -9.37 -28.74
#